data_AF-A0A0G4M3B8-F1
#
_entry.id   AF-A0A0G4M3B8-F1
#
_cell.length_a   1.000
_cell.length_b   1.000
_cell.length_c   1.000
_cell.angle_alpha   90.00
_cell.angle_beta   90.00
_cell.angle_gamma   90.00
#
_symmetry.space_group_name_H-M   'P 1'
#
loop_
_entity.id
_entity.type
_entity.pdbx_description
1 polymer ?
#
loop_
_entity_poly.entity_id
_entity_poly.type
_entity_poly.pdbx_seq_one_letter_code
_entity_poly.pdbx_strand_id
1 'polypeptide(L)'
;MAAVTPRRRLVGLSTKMYFSPSRTKEYLDGLLPRLATCPGPHAIDIFLIPDFLSLPAAVTQTGTAPLLLGAQDCYAEDAGAYTGEVSPASLAELGVRIVELGHAERRRLFGETDASTAAKAAAAARNGLIPLVCVGELDRPQGASDEAGAQAAAEALRPQVESIFAAVPPGAEVVLAYEPVWAIGAAEPAAAEHVLGVVRAVRAMVCVRGREGRVRILYGGSAGPGTFERLKGGVDGLFLGRFGHDVDRFWRTVEEVATFEMASDEQPQDTKSDSFAEETADQGEVHAEILQQCQAIAGRISTLIDELQQLKEVVDQRPVVGSKPLPWNQAITGLGVFERLVLSEKRNVDNMLKLCETTQDDDTDLEVLNNKLRTKLDACNYKFHDLVWSTAKKCHNLVGLRRDFSRTPANRKTDTVIVDAIVSGGAEWIKVVNTTERRLFYEMTDAGWDWEDDEDEDPDEPPLPKGSENDIEVARFARQLVAAASITYHDYRRPTVRMLLTRIREGENHHVDRLLNFIRTFGGEIDLTLETASDTSGLLSQPTPSIEDALSHLVITEPYKDFTTTLNVDCSVFMALASDFSHMAIGPDSDLLRSAQHLIDARDEVENGPRLLTTMYPAITGRDLVCTQDAADTFLKIAYDIGTESEVARARILFEASQDAPVDADARAADCKRRLDELRKLSCYPVPDDLRLPIRTVDTITWDKAQQLVEAHELPEVALVVGQKGSGLNAMNVSSFLYGWKAHLTTITSNWEAAKRLKTVIEANRVAGDDVVGPQIWRIPFARKLLAKPKSSGLPPLKTRKDRKREKVTSLQRWAGEDGQTEKATPETGAS
;
A
#
# COMPACT_ATOMS: atom_id res chain seq x y z
N MET A 1 36.81 48.22 -13.40
CA MET A 1 35.54 47.60 -12.98
C MET A 1 35.50 46.22 -13.60
N ALA A 2 35.59 45.17 -12.80
CA ALA A 2 35.47 43.80 -13.31
C ALA A 2 34.00 43.57 -13.74
N ALA A 3 33.80 43.11 -14.97
CA ALA A 3 32.48 42.83 -15.52
C ALA A 3 31.78 41.78 -14.63
N VAL A 4 30.57 42.09 -14.16
CA VAL A 4 29.71 41.14 -13.46
C VAL A 4 29.26 40.11 -14.49
N THR A 5 29.87 38.93 -14.50
CA THR A 5 29.35 37.78 -15.24
C THR A 5 27.90 37.52 -14.81
N PRO A 6 26.95 37.37 -15.74
CA PRO A 6 25.57 37.07 -15.39
C PRO A 6 25.51 35.79 -14.54
N ARG A 7 24.71 35.83 -13.46
CA ARG A 7 24.58 34.69 -12.54
C ARG A 7 23.74 33.62 -13.21
N ARG A 8 24.34 32.47 -13.46
CA ARG A 8 23.62 31.30 -13.99
C ARG A 8 22.46 30.95 -13.07
N ARG A 9 21.24 31.03 -13.61
CA ARG A 9 20.01 30.82 -12.85
C ARG A 9 19.83 29.37 -12.48
N LEU A 10 19.03 29.10 -11.45
CA LEU A 10 18.83 27.75 -10.90
C LEU A 10 17.34 27.47 -10.66
N VAL A 11 16.82 26.43 -11.28
CA VAL A 11 15.43 25.97 -11.07
C VAL A 11 15.46 24.55 -10.56
N GLY A 12 14.66 24.23 -9.56
CA GLY A 12 14.56 22.82 -9.19
C GLY A 12 13.37 22.47 -8.34
N LEU A 13 13.25 21.18 -8.11
CA LEU A 13 12.07 20.55 -7.54
C LEU A 13 12.46 19.63 -6.39
N SER A 14 11.78 19.77 -5.26
CA SER A 14 11.76 18.74 -4.22
C SER A 14 10.51 17.88 -4.37
N THR A 15 10.70 16.57 -4.56
CA THR A 15 9.57 15.63 -4.61
C THR A 15 8.93 15.44 -3.24
N LYS A 16 9.63 15.86 -2.17
CA LYS A 16 9.33 15.52 -0.78
C LYS A 16 9.03 14.02 -0.65
N MET A 17 8.15 13.64 0.28
CA MET A 17 7.69 12.26 0.44
C MET A 17 6.41 11.96 -0.37
N TYR A 18 6.26 12.53 -1.58
CA TYR A 18 5.10 12.28 -2.45
C TYR A 18 5.35 11.25 -3.55
N PHE A 19 6.62 10.98 -3.88
CA PHE A 19 6.99 10.12 -5.00
C PHE A 19 7.42 8.77 -4.46
N SER A 20 6.91 7.69 -5.06
CA SER A 20 7.46 6.35 -4.92
C SER A 20 8.63 6.17 -5.91
N PRO A 21 9.47 5.13 -5.75
CA PRO A 21 10.52 4.84 -6.74
C PRO A 21 10.00 4.75 -8.18
N SER A 22 8.84 4.14 -8.40
CA SER A 22 8.21 4.07 -9.73
C SER A 22 7.80 5.45 -10.24
N ARG A 23 7.19 6.29 -9.39
CA ARG A 23 6.77 7.64 -9.78
C ARG A 23 7.98 8.55 -10.05
N THR A 24 9.05 8.44 -9.27
CA THR A 24 10.31 9.16 -9.54
C THR A 24 10.87 8.76 -10.90
N LYS A 25 10.85 7.47 -11.23
CA LYS A 25 11.27 6.97 -12.54
C LYS A 25 10.41 7.53 -13.66
N GLU A 26 9.08 7.48 -13.54
CA GLU A 26 8.14 8.04 -14.53
C GLU A 26 8.35 9.54 -14.73
N TYR A 27 8.56 10.28 -13.64
CA TYR A 27 8.83 11.72 -13.71
C TYR A 27 10.14 12.01 -14.46
N LEU A 28 11.19 11.23 -14.21
CA LEU A 28 12.46 11.32 -14.95
C LEU A 28 12.31 10.88 -16.42
N ASP A 29 11.53 9.83 -16.70
CA ASP A 29 11.21 9.39 -18.07
C ASP A 29 10.55 10.53 -18.88
N GLY A 30 9.70 11.35 -18.23
CA GLY A 30 9.10 12.53 -18.85
C GLY A 30 9.98 13.78 -18.91
N LEU A 31 10.90 13.96 -17.95
CA LEU A 31 11.75 15.16 -17.85
C LEU A 31 13.00 15.08 -18.73
N LEU A 32 13.67 13.92 -18.78
CA LEU A 32 14.93 13.75 -19.49
C LEU A 32 14.87 14.07 -21.00
N PRO A 33 13.81 13.69 -21.75
CA PRO A 33 13.69 14.08 -23.15
C PRO A 33 13.64 15.59 -23.35
N ARG A 34 12.99 16.33 -22.43
CA ARG A 34 12.88 17.79 -22.51
C ARG A 34 14.21 18.48 -22.24
N LEU A 35 14.99 17.95 -21.29
CA LEU A 35 16.35 18.41 -21.02
C LEU A 35 17.26 18.26 -22.23
N ALA A 36 17.06 17.23 -23.06
CA ALA A 36 17.83 17.02 -24.29
C ALA A 36 17.49 18.04 -25.39
N THR A 37 16.24 18.52 -25.44
CA THR A 37 15.74 19.47 -26.46
C THR A 37 15.87 20.94 -26.05
N CYS A 38 16.33 21.23 -24.83
CA CYS A 38 16.45 22.59 -24.33
C CYS A 38 17.47 23.41 -25.13
N PRO A 39 17.11 24.59 -25.69
CA PRO A 39 18.07 25.49 -26.33
C PRO A 39 19.08 25.99 -25.28
N GLY A 40 20.22 25.33 -25.21
CA GLY A 40 21.34 25.67 -24.33
C GLY A 40 21.24 25.05 -22.93
N PRO A 41 21.87 23.87 -22.69
CA PRO A 41 22.28 23.43 -21.36
C PRO A 41 23.35 24.33 -20.70
N HIS A 42 23.53 25.56 -21.21
CA HIS A 42 24.54 26.53 -20.82
C HIS A 42 23.95 27.79 -20.13
N ALA A 43 22.63 28.04 -20.19
CA ALA A 43 22.01 29.26 -19.64
C ALA A 43 21.48 29.10 -18.20
N ILE A 44 20.97 27.92 -17.84
CA ILE A 44 20.38 27.64 -16.52
C ILE A 44 20.89 26.32 -15.94
N ASP A 45 20.92 26.20 -14.62
CA ASP A 45 21.11 24.94 -13.90
C ASP A 45 19.74 24.40 -13.47
N ILE A 46 19.52 23.09 -13.60
CA ILE A 46 18.28 22.43 -13.22
C ILE A 46 18.60 21.36 -12.17
N PHE A 47 17.77 21.25 -11.12
CA PHE A 47 17.95 20.21 -10.11
C PHE A 47 16.66 19.48 -9.73
N LEU A 48 16.79 18.21 -9.34
CA LEU A 48 15.70 17.38 -8.83
C LEU A 48 16.14 16.70 -7.52
N ILE A 49 15.31 16.80 -6.49
CA ILE A 49 15.55 16.22 -5.16
C ILE A 49 14.52 15.12 -4.89
N PRO A 50 14.77 13.87 -5.32
CA PRO A 50 13.91 12.72 -5.00
C PRO A 50 14.09 12.25 -3.55
N ASP A 51 13.25 11.31 -3.10
CA ASP A 51 13.46 10.64 -1.81
C ASP A 51 14.71 9.73 -1.84
N PHE A 52 15.23 9.39 -0.64
CA PHE A 52 16.46 8.61 -0.52
C PHE A 52 16.40 7.22 -1.15
N LEU A 53 15.24 6.57 -1.20
CA LEU A 53 15.09 5.22 -1.78
C LEU A 53 15.16 5.28 -3.30
N SER A 54 14.73 6.40 -3.89
CA SER A 54 14.76 6.62 -5.34
C SER A 54 16.13 7.07 -5.87
N LEU A 55 17.00 7.62 -5.01
CA LEU A 55 18.28 8.22 -5.42
C LEU A 55 19.18 7.32 -6.27
N PRO A 56 19.46 6.04 -5.90
CA PRO A 56 20.35 5.19 -6.70
C PRO A 56 19.82 4.93 -8.12
N ALA A 57 18.50 4.72 -8.23
CA ALA A 57 17.84 4.51 -9.51
C ALA A 57 17.81 5.81 -10.34
N ALA A 58 17.54 6.95 -9.69
CA ALA A 58 17.54 8.26 -10.33
C ALA A 58 18.92 8.58 -10.91
N VAL A 59 20.01 8.36 -10.16
CA VAL A 59 21.39 8.56 -10.65
C VAL A 59 21.66 7.73 -11.90
N THR A 60 21.29 6.44 -11.85
CA THR A 60 21.49 5.53 -12.98
C THR A 60 20.72 6.00 -14.22
N GLN A 61 19.48 6.46 -14.02
CA GLN A 61 18.59 6.89 -15.08
C GLN A 61 19.01 8.24 -15.68
N THR A 62 19.47 9.19 -14.86
CA THR A 62 19.91 10.50 -15.35
C THR A 62 21.22 10.43 -16.12
N GLY A 63 22.12 9.50 -15.78
CA GLY A 63 23.40 9.33 -16.46
C GLY A 63 24.17 10.66 -16.55
N THR A 64 24.49 11.09 -17.77
CA THR A 64 25.20 12.36 -18.05
C THR A 64 24.28 13.52 -18.42
N ALA A 65 22.97 13.40 -18.18
CA ALA A 65 22.02 14.48 -18.46
C ALA A 65 22.40 15.75 -17.67
N PRO A 66 22.13 16.95 -18.20
CA PRO A 66 22.41 18.22 -17.54
C PRO A 66 21.40 18.51 -16.40
N LEU A 67 21.28 17.59 -15.44
CA LEU A 67 20.40 17.65 -14.28
C LEU A 67 21.20 17.38 -13.01
N LEU A 68 21.16 18.30 -12.05
CA LEU A 68 21.75 18.11 -10.74
C LEU A 68 20.79 17.27 -9.88
N LEU A 69 21.17 16.04 -9.55
CA LEU A 69 20.43 15.28 -8.54
C LEU A 69 20.79 15.76 -7.14
N GLY A 70 19.77 15.92 -6.31
CA GLY A 70 19.88 16.35 -4.93
C GLY A 70 19.31 15.39 -3.91
N ALA A 71 19.68 15.53 -2.65
CA ALA A 71 19.12 14.77 -1.53
C ALA A 71 18.30 15.67 -0.60
N GLN A 72 17.25 15.11 0.03
CA GLN A 72 16.31 15.86 0.89
C GLN A 72 16.88 16.22 2.26
N ASP A 73 17.96 15.57 2.67
CA ASP A 73 18.69 15.82 3.92
C ASP A 73 20.05 15.10 3.88
N CYS A 74 20.93 15.39 4.84
CA CYS A 74 22.07 14.54 5.19
C CYS A 74 22.42 14.70 6.67
N TYR A 75 23.26 13.80 7.18
CA TYR A 75 23.77 13.89 8.55
C TYR A 75 25.00 14.80 8.67
N ALA A 76 25.32 15.20 9.90
CA ALA A 76 26.46 16.08 10.17
C ALA A 76 27.82 15.37 10.15
N GLU A 77 27.85 14.04 10.21
CA GLU A 77 29.06 13.20 10.21
C GLU A 77 29.13 12.33 8.94
N ASP A 78 30.36 12.05 8.46
CA ASP A 78 30.57 11.29 7.22
C ASP A 78 30.38 9.78 7.41
N ALA A 79 30.59 9.27 8.63
CA ALA A 79 30.36 7.87 8.99
C ALA A 79 30.21 7.73 10.52
N GLY A 80 29.50 6.70 10.99
CA GLY A 80 29.41 6.38 12.41
C GLY A 80 28.17 5.56 12.77
N ALA A 81 27.92 5.42 14.08
CA ALA A 81 26.81 4.65 14.62
C ALA A 81 25.50 5.47 14.63
N TYR A 82 25.05 5.89 13.44
CA TYR A 82 23.87 6.74 13.24
C TYR A 82 22.80 5.99 12.44
N THR A 83 22.15 5.02 13.07
CA THR A 83 21.16 4.15 12.39
C THR A 83 20.00 4.96 11.83
N GLY A 84 19.79 4.86 10.51
CA GLY A 84 18.71 5.54 9.79
C GLY A 84 19.10 6.89 9.18
N GLU A 85 20.29 7.41 9.52
CA GLU A 85 20.82 8.64 8.96
C GLU A 85 21.56 8.41 7.63
N VAL A 86 21.68 9.47 6.81
CA VAL A 86 22.30 9.41 5.49
C VAL A 86 23.61 10.19 5.47
N SER A 87 24.70 9.51 5.11
CA SER A 87 26.03 10.10 5.05
C SER A 87 26.17 11.06 3.86
N PRO A 88 26.69 12.29 4.06
CA PRO A 88 27.03 13.19 2.97
C PRO A 88 28.17 12.66 2.09
N ALA A 89 29.11 11.88 2.64
CA ALA A 89 30.15 11.23 1.86
C ALA A 89 29.56 10.17 0.90
N SER A 90 28.61 9.37 1.38
CA SER A 90 27.92 8.38 0.54
C SER A 90 27.04 9.04 -0.53
N LEU A 91 26.42 10.18 -0.23
CA LEU A 91 25.67 10.94 -1.24
C LEU A 91 26.60 11.46 -2.35
N ALA A 92 27.77 11.98 -1.99
CA ALA A 92 28.78 12.42 -2.95
C ALA A 92 29.29 11.26 -3.81
N GLU A 93 29.58 10.10 -3.20
CA GLU A 93 29.98 8.88 -3.91
C GLU A 93 28.91 8.40 -4.89
N LEU A 94 27.63 8.49 -4.52
CA LEU A 94 26.50 8.13 -5.38
C LEU A 94 26.32 9.10 -6.56
N GLY A 95 26.99 10.25 -6.58
CA GLY A 95 26.87 11.25 -7.65
C GLY A 95 25.82 12.34 -7.39
N VAL A 96 25.31 12.45 -6.16
CA VAL A 96 24.49 13.59 -5.73
C VAL A 96 25.35 14.86 -5.75
N ARG A 97 24.76 16.01 -6.11
CA ARG A 97 25.47 17.28 -6.26
C ARG A 97 24.98 18.39 -5.34
N ILE A 98 23.74 18.31 -4.86
CA ILE A 98 23.11 19.34 -4.04
C ILE A 98 22.34 18.68 -2.88
N VAL A 99 22.29 19.31 -1.70
CA VAL A 99 21.56 18.75 -0.54
C VAL A 99 20.68 19.82 0.07
N GLU A 100 19.37 19.54 0.14
CA GLU A 100 18.38 20.36 0.83
C GLU A 100 18.56 20.23 2.35
N LEU A 101 18.64 21.37 3.04
CA LEU A 101 18.94 21.43 4.47
C LEU A 101 18.10 22.52 5.15
N GLY A 102 17.64 22.24 6.37
CA GLY A 102 16.91 23.24 7.16
C GLY A 102 15.55 23.62 6.58
N HIS A 103 14.97 22.79 5.72
CA HIS A 103 13.60 22.98 5.20
C HIS A 103 12.59 23.14 6.34
N ALA A 104 11.59 24.00 6.17
CA ALA A 104 10.65 24.36 7.24
C ALA A 104 9.94 23.14 7.87
N GLU A 105 9.63 22.11 7.07
CA GLU A 105 9.07 20.84 7.57
C GLU A 105 10.03 20.10 8.49
N ARG A 106 11.34 20.13 8.22
CA ARG A 106 12.35 19.47 9.07
C ARG A 106 12.54 20.19 10.39
N ARG A 107 12.61 21.51 10.34
CA ARG A 107 12.64 22.37 11.55
C ARG A 107 11.41 22.12 12.43
N ARG A 108 10.22 22.07 11.83
CA ARG A 108 8.95 21.89 12.57
C ARG A 108 8.73 20.46 13.08
N LEU A 109 8.95 19.45 12.24
CA LEU A 109 8.58 18.05 12.54
C LEU A 109 9.70 17.27 13.23
N PHE A 110 10.96 17.60 12.94
CA PHE A 110 12.13 16.87 13.41
C PHE A 110 13.03 17.70 14.34
N GLY A 111 12.63 18.94 14.65
CA GLY A 111 13.31 19.79 15.63
C GLY A 111 14.67 20.31 15.18
N GLU A 112 14.90 20.45 13.87
CA GLU A 112 16.16 20.99 13.37
C GLU A 112 16.34 22.47 13.74
N THR A 113 17.53 22.79 14.24
CA THR A 113 17.97 24.13 14.64
C THR A 113 18.94 24.72 13.64
N ASP A 114 19.21 26.03 13.75
CA ASP A 114 20.24 26.71 12.97
C ASP A 114 21.62 26.04 13.16
N ALA A 115 21.95 25.66 14.40
CA ALA A 115 23.20 24.96 14.69
C ALA A 115 23.30 23.60 13.98
N SER A 116 22.24 22.78 14.03
CA SER A 116 22.24 21.50 13.32
C SER A 116 22.26 21.68 11.80
N THR A 117 21.56 22.70 11.27
CA THR A 117 21.54 23.00 9.83
C THR A 117 22.92 23.45 9.36
N ALA A 118 23.59 24.30 10.13
CA ALA A 118 24.96 24.75 9.87
C ALA A 118 25.96 23.59 9.89
N ALA A 119 25.84 22.68 10.85
CA ALA A 119 26.69 21.48 10.92
C ALA A 119 26.51 20.59 9.67
N LYS A 120 25.26 20.35 9.24
CA LYS A 120 24.94 19.61 8.01
C LYS A 120 25.42 20.35 6.75
N ALA A 121 25.31 21.68 6.71
CA ALA A 121 25.78 22.47 5.57
C ALA A 121 27.31 22.41 5.43
N ALA A 122 28.05 22.47 6.54
CA ALA A 122 29.48 22.23 6.57
C ALA A 122 29.81 20.80 6.10
N ALA A 123 28.97 19.83 6.46
CA ALA A 123 29.10 18.44 6.06
C ALA A 123 28.89 18.20 4.56
N ALA A 124 27.88 18.82 3.97
CA ALA A 124 27.69 18.80 2.53
C ALA A 124 28.90 19.45 1.81
N ALA A 125 29.31 20.64 2.25
CA ALA A 125 30.39 21.38 1.60
C ALA A 125 31.75 20.68 1.66
N ARG A 126 32.13 20.07 2.80
CA ARG A 126 33.40 19.33 2.93
C ARG A 126 33.47 18.08 2.04
N ASN A 127 32.32 17.53 1.65
CA ASN A 127 32.21 16.41 0.71
C ASN A 127 31.98 16.87 -0.74
N GLY A 128 32.14 18.17 -1.04
CA GLY A 128 31.99 18.71 -2.40
C GLY A 128 30.55 18.81 -2.91
N LEU A 129 29.56 18.67 -2.01
CA LEU A 129 28.14 18.88 -2.30
C LEU A 129 27.78 20.36 -2.12
N ILE A 130 26.83 20.85 -2.90
CA ILE A 130 26.28 22.20 -2.77
C ILE A 130 25.22 22.20 -1.66
N PRO A 131 25.40 22.94 -0.55
CA PRO A 131 24.35 23.10 0.45
C PRO A 131 23.24 24.00 -0.11
N LEU A 132 22.02 23.47 -0.21
CA LEU A 132 20.78 24.21 -0.47
C LEU A 132 20.05 24.41 0.85
N VAL A 133 20.25 25.57 1.47
CA VAL A 133 19.74 25.85 2.81
C VAL A 133 18.46 26.67 2.74
N CYS A 134 17.37 26.11 3.25
CA CYS A 134 16.11 26.82 3.40
C CYS A 134 16.17 27.77 4.60
N VAL A 135 15.79 29.03 4.37
CA VAL A 135 15.76 30.10 5.37
C VAL A 135 14.45 30.87 5.27
N GLY A 136 13.94 31.33 6.40
CA GLY A 136 12.63 31.98 6.44
C GLY A 136 12.21 32.41 7.83
N GLU A 137 11.44 33.48 7.90
CA GLU A 137 10.78 33.94 9.11
C GLU A 137 9.46 33.21 9.32
N LEU A 138 9.13 32.97 10.60
CA LEU A 138 7.89 32.27 10.98
C LEU A 138 6.65 33.16 10.85
N ASP A 139 6.79 34.44 11.18
CA ASP A 139 5.69 35.39 11.26
C ASP A 139 6.04 36.72 10.57
N ARG A 140 5.03 37.37 9.99
CA ARG A 140 5.12 38.74 9.48
C ARG A 140 4.37 39.69 10.43
N PRO A 141 4.96 40.81 10.88
CA PRO A 141 4.27 41.78 11.73
C PRO A 141 2.97 42.31 11.08
N GLN A 142 1.86 42.24 11.80
CA GLN A 142 0.57 42.74 11.34
C GLN A 142 0.58 44.26 11.15
N GLY A 143 0.01 44.72 10.03
CA GLY A 143 -0.07 46.15 9.70
C GLY A 143 1.25 46.77 9.20
N ALA A 144 2.33 46.00 9.07
CA ALA A 144 3.58 46.48 8.50
C ALA A 144 3.49 46.60 6.97
N SER A 145 3.98 47.72 6.43
CA SER A 145 4.23 47.87 4.99
C SER A 145 5.19 46.78 4.50
N ASP A 146 5.22 46.51 3.20
CA ASP A 146 6.12 45.50 2.64
C ASP A 146 7.60 45.78 2.93
N GLU A 147 8.00 47.06 2.96
CA GLU A 147 9.37 47.47 3.32
C GLU A 147 9.70 47.19 4.79
N ALA A 148 8.81 47.59 5.72
CA ALA A 148 9.02 47.35 7.15
C ALA A 148 8.96 45.85 7.48
N GLY A 149 8.05 45.11 6.83
CA GLY A 149 7.96 43.67 6.92
C GLY A 149 9.21 42.97 6.37
N ALA A 150 9.76 43.45 5.25
CA ALA A 150 10.99 42.90 4.69
C ALA A 150 12.21 43.14 5.57
N GLN A 151 12.30 44.30 6.23
CA GLN A 151 13.37 44.58 7.19
C GLN A 151 13.29 43.66 8.42
N ALA A 152 12.09 43.49 8.99
CA ALA A 152 11.87 42.58 10.12
C ALA A 152 12.19 41.12 9.76
N ALA A 153 11.79 40.66 8.58
CA ALA A 153 12.14 39.35 8.05
C ALA A 153 13.66 39.20 7.92
N ALA A 154 14.36 40.18 7.34
CA ALA A 154 15.81 40.13 7.22
C ALA A 154 16.54 40.05 8.57
N GLU A 155 16.01 40.70 9.62
CA GLU A 155 16.51 40.57 10.99
C GLU A 155 16.28 39.17 11.57
N ALA A 156 15.12 38.56 11.31
CA ALA A 156 14.82 37.18 11.71
C ALA A 156 15.68 36.13 10.96
N LEU A 157 16.02 36.39 9.70
CA LEU A 157 16.87 35.52 8.88
C LEU A 157 18.35 35.63 9.24
N ARG A 158 18.79 36.75 9.80
CA ARG A 158 20.20 37.01 10.14
C ARG A 158 20.89 35.85 10.88
N PRO A 159 20.38 35.34 12.01
CA PRO A 159 21.03 34.23 12.72
C PRO A 159 21.09 32.95 11.89
N GLN A 160 20.04 32.66 11.10
CA GLN A 160 20.02 31.51 10.20
C GLN A 160 21.15 31.64 9.18
N VAL A 161 21.22 32.77 8.49
CA VAL A 161 22.19 33.06 7.43
C VAL A 161 23.63 33.11 7.96
N GLU A 162 23.88 33.84 9.04
CA GLU A 162 25.21 33.98 9.64
C GLU A 162 25.75 32.63 10.15
N SER A 163 24.90 31.77 10.72
CA SER A 163 25.32 30.44 11.17
C SER A 163 25.82 29.55 10.02
N ILE A 164 25.15 29.58 8.86
CA ILE A 164 25.57 28.82 7.69
C ILE A 164 26.91 29.32 7.16
N PHE A 165 27.04 30.64 6.96
CA PHE A 165 28.25 31.21 6.39
C PHE A 165 29.46 31.17 7.35
N ALA A 166 29.23 31.06 8.66
CA ALA A 166 30.28 30.77 9.63
C ALA A 166 30.77 29.32 9.56
N ALA A 167 29.89 28.36 9.26
CA ALA A 167 30.22 26.93 9.23
C ALA A 167 30.76 26.45 7.87
N VAL A 168 30.29 27.04 6.76
CA VAL A 168 30.64 26.61 5.40
C VAL A 168 31.90 27.33 4.89
N PRO A 169 32.92 26.61 4.38
CA PRO A 169 34.17 27.21 3.87
C PRO A 169 33.93 28.37 2.89
N PRO A 170 34.67 29.51 2.98
CA PRO A 170 34.39 30.72 2.18
C PRO A 170 34.31 30.52 0.67
N GLY A 171 35.12 29.61 0.11
CA GLY A 171 35.14 29.30 -1.33
C GLY A 171 34.06 28.33 -1.81
N ALA A 172 33.32 27.67 -0.91
CA ALA A 172 32.27 26.73 -1.28
C ALA A 172 31.02 27.46 -1.76
N GLU A 173 30.39 26.93 -2.81
CA GLU A 173 29.11 27.40 -3.28
C GLU A 173 27.98 27.11 -2.28
N VAL A 174 27.07 28.06 -2.08
CA VAL A 174 25.89 27.94 -1.22
C VAL A 174 24.66 28.42 -1.96
N VAL A 175 23.57 27.66 -1.88
CA VAL A 175 22.25 28.07 -2.34
C VAL A 175 21.38 28.36 -1.13
N LEU A 176 20.76 29.53 -1.07
CA LEU A 176 19.75 29.86 -0.07
C LEU A 176 18.37 29.77 -0.73
N ALA A 177 17.46 28.98 -0.16
CA ALA A 177 16.06 28.98 -0.56
C ALA A 177 15.27 29.83 0.44
N TYR A 178 14.81 31.01 0.01
CA TYR A 178 14.00 31.87 0.85
C TYR A 178 12.54 31.40 0.84
N GLU A 179 12.06 31.01 2.02
CA GLU A 179 10.75 30.42 2.27
C GLU A 179 10.02 31.20 3.38
N PRO A 180 9.22 32.23 3.06
CA PRO A 180 8.41 32.92 4.07
C PRO A 180 7.41 31.93 4.67
N VAL A 181 7.68 31.42 5.88
CA VAL A 181 7.00 30.23 6.42
C VAL A 181 5.51 30.49 6.63
N TRP A 182 5.16 31.72 7.02
CA TRP A 182 3.76 32.18 7.14
C TRP A 182 2.97 32.14 5.82
N ALA A 183 3.64 32.21 4.67
CA ALA A 183 3.00 32.18 3.35
C ALA A 183 2.97 30.77 2.73
N ILE A 184 3.60 29.77 3.36
CA ILE A 184 3.58 28.38 2.86
C ILE A 184 2.18 27.80 3.04
N GLY A 185 1.48 27.57 1.92
CA GLY A 185 0.10 27.06 1.94
C GLY A 185 -0.97 28.09 2.28
N ALA A 186 -0.60 29.39 2.37
CA ALA A 186 -1.55 30.49 2.46
C ALA A 186 -2.32 30.67 1.14
N ALA A 187 -3.48 31.34 1.21
CA ALA A 187 -4.33 31.60 0.05
C ALA A 187 -3.63 32.48 -1.01
N GLU A 188 -2.77 33.38 -0.56
CA GLU A 188 -1.96 34.25 -1.42
C GLU A 188 -0.46 34.07 -1.12
N PRO A 189 0.41 34.08 -2.14
CA PRO A 189 1.85 34.09 -1.94
C PRO A 189 2.30 35.42 -1.32
N ALA A 190 3.51 35.44 -0.75
CA ALA A 190 4.12 36.70 -0.32
C ALA A 190 4.23 37.68 -1.50
N ALA A 191 3.92 38.96 -1.25
CA ALA A 191 4.02 40.03 -2.23
C ALA A 191 5.44 40.13 -2.83
N ALA A 192 5.54 40.45 -4.12
CA ALA A 192 6.81 40.47 -4.83
C ALA A 192 7.77 41.50 -4.21
N GLU A 193 7.26 42.66 -3.82
CA GLU A 193 7.98 43.75 -3.17
C GLU A 193 8.60 43.31 -1.85
N HIS A 194 7.84 42.55 -1.06
CA HIS A 194 8.32 41.99 0.20
C HIS A 194 9.46 40.99 -0.05
N VAL A 195 9.28 40.03 -0.97
CA VAL A 195 10.30 39.03 -1.31
C VAL A 195 11.58 39.70 -1.83
N LEU A 196 11.45 40.65 -2.75
CA LEU A 196 12.59 41.41 -3.30
C LEU A 196 13.30 42.23 -2.21
N GLY A 197 12.54 42.81 -1.27
CA GLY A 197 13.06 43.52 -0.11
C GLY A 197 13.92 42.63 0.80
N VAL A 198 13.42 41.44 1.15
CA VAL A 198 14.14 40.48 2.01
C VAL A 198 15.39 39.99 1.31
N VAL A 199 15.28 39.57 0.05
CA VAL A 199 16.43 39.07 -0.72
C VAL A 199 17.50 40.14 -0.87
N ARG A 200 17.12 41.41 -1.11
CA ARG A 200 18.06 42.54 -1.14
C ARG A 200 18.77 42.71 0.19
N ALA A 201 18.06 42.63 1.31
CA ALA A 201 18.63 42.77 2.64
C ALA A 201 19.58 41.59 2.99
N VAL A 202 19.20 40.35 2.65
CA VAL A 202 20.06 39.17 2.81
C VAL A 202 21.35 39.31 2.00
N ARG A 203 21.26 39.75 0.73
CA ARG A 203 22.46 40.01 -0.09
C ARG A 203 23.36 41.12 0.47
N ALA A 204 22.79 42.08 1.18
CA ALA A 204 23.54 43.17 1.81
C ALA A 204 24.26 42.75 3.10
N MET A 205 23.95 41.58 3.67
CA MET A 205 24.66 41.05 4.84
C MET A 205 26.15 40.84 4.53
N VAL A 206 27.02 41.21 5.46
CA VAL A 206 28.48 41.18 5.28
C VAL A 206 28.97 39.76 4.95
N CYS A 207 28.40 38.74 5.62
CA CYS A 207 28.72 37.33 5.40
C CYS A 207 28.34 36.82 3.99
N VAL A 208 27.38 37.47 3.31
CA VAL A 208 26.95 37.14 1.95
C VAL A 208 27.73 37.94 0.92
N ARG A 209 27.80 39.27 1.09
CA ARG A 209 28.46 40.18 0.14
C ARG A 209 29.96 39.94 0.03
N GLY A 210 30.61 39.55 1.13
CA GLY A 210 32.06 39.34 1.20
C GLY A 210 32.51 37.93 0.86
N ARG A 211 31.62 37.05 0.38
CA ARG A 211 31.94 35.64 0.16
C ARG A 211 32.66 35.41 -1.17
N GLU A 212 33.68 34.56 -1.14
CA GLU A 212 34.46 34.18 -2.32
C GLU A 212 33.71 33.19 -3.22
N GLY A 213 33.06 32.19 -2.59
CA GLY A 213 32.24 31.19 -3.27
C GLY A 213 30.92 31.77 -3.79
N ARG A 214 30.35 31.11 -4.81
CA ARG A 214 29.08 31.54 -5.42
C ARG A 214 27.94 31.44 -4.39
N VAL A 215 27.12 32.49 -4.30
CA VAL A 215 25.87 32.47 -3.53
C VAL A 215 24.70 32.67 -4.48
N ARG A 216 23.78 31.70 -4.51
CA ARG A 216 22.51 31.80 -5.23
C ARG A 216 21.35 31.89 -4.25
N ILE A 217 20.38 32.75 -4.49
CA ILE A 217 19.18 32.89 -3.66
C ILE A 217 17.95 32.56 -4.50
N LEU A 218 17.27 31.47 -4.16
CA LEU A 218 16.03 31.01 -4.78
C LEU A 218 14.84 31.48 -3.97
N TYR A 219 13.70 31.64 -4.63
CA TYR A 219 12.42 31.71 -3.94
C TYR A 219 11.82 30.31 -3.83
N GLY A 220 11.60 29.85 -2.59
CA GLY A 220 11.03 28.54 -2.25
C GLY A 220 9.58 28.57 -1.75
N GLY A 221 8.91 29.73 -1.83
CA GLY A 221 7.48 29.83 -1.51
C GLY A 221 6.59 29.20 -2.60
N SER A 222 5.30 29.58 -2.61
CA SER A 222 4.36 29.14 -3.65
C SER A 222 4.75 29.67 -5.03
N ALA A 223 5.61 28.95 -5.75
CA ALA A 223 6.16 29.30 -7.05
C ALA A 223 5.53 28.48 -8.20
N GLY A 224 5.39 29.13 -9.36
CA GLY A 224 4.89 28.58 -10.62
C GLY A 224 5.06 29.60 -11.76
N PRO A 225 4.48 29.34 -12.95
CA PRO A 225 4.58 30.24 -14.10
C PRO A 225 4.17 31.68 -13.77
N GLY A 226 4.99 32.65 -14.18
CA GLY A 226 4.81 34.08 -13.93
C GLY A 226 5.32 34.56 -12.56
N THR A 227 5.74 33.64 -11.68
CA THR A 227 6.37 34.03 -10.40
C THR A 227 7.79 34.54 -10.63
N PHE A 228 8.55 33.93 -11.55
CA PHE A 228 9.92 34.37 -11.78
C PHE A 228 9.95 35.77 -12.39
N GLU A 229 9.08 36.05 -13.36
CA GLU A 229 9.00 37.36 -14.00
C GLU A 229 8.82 38.52 -13.00
N ARG A 230 8.03 38.31 -11.94
CA ARG A 230 7.82 39.28 -10.85
C ARG A 230 9.00 39.42 -9.89
N LEU A 231 9.83 38.38 -9.75
CA LEU A 231 10.91 38.30 -8.76
C LEU A 231 12.33 38.41 -9.36
N LYS A 232 12.45 38.40 -10.70
CA LYS A 232 13.73 38.32 -11.43
C LYS A 232 14.75 39.40 -11.08
N GLY A 233 14.31 40.54 -10.53
CA GLY A 233 15.18 41.62 -10.08
C GLY A 233 16.00 41.30 -8.82
N GLY A 234 15.65 40.25 -8.07
CA GLY A 234 16.31 39.90 -6.80
C GLY A 234 16.74 38.45 -6.66
N VAL A 235 15.98 37.50 -7.20
CA VAL A 235 16.22 36.05 -7.05
C VAL A 235 17.04 35.48 -8.21
N ASP A 236 17.84 34.46 -7.94
CA ASP A 236 18.63 33.73 -8.94
C ASP A 236 17.86 32.52 -9.51
N GLY A 237 16.62 32.31 -9.10
CA GLY A 237 15.74 31.28 -9.63
C GLY A 237 14.65 30.83 -8.65
N LEU A 238 14.07 29.65 -8.91
CA LEU A 238 12.90 29.14 -8.20
C LEU A 238 13.13 27.73 -7.65
N PHE A 239 12.62 27.48 -6.45
CA PHE A 239 12.59 26.16 -5.84
C PHE A 239 11.12 25.72 -5.65
N LEU A 240 10.72 24.70 -6.39
CA LEU A 240 9.35 24.25 -6.48
C LEU A 240 9.09 23.06 -5.55
N GLY A 241 7.90 23.06 -4.93
CA GLY A 241 7.33 21.91 -4.24
C GLY A 241 6.24 21.23 -5.09
N ARG A 242 5.04 21.09 -4.51
CA ARG A 242 3.92 20.36 -5.14
C ARG A 242 3.55 20.78 -6.55
N PHE A 243 3.68 22.07 -6.87
CA PHE A 243 3.33 22.58 -8.21
C PHE A 243 4.18 21.94 -9.31
N GLY A 244 5.47 21.69 -9.05
CA GLY A 244 6.38 21.08 -10.01
C GLY A 244 6.27 19.55 -10.10
N HIS A 245 5.41 18.90 -9.30
CA HIS A 245 5.24 17.43 -9.37
C HIS A 245 4.59 16.94 -10.67
N ASP A 246 4.04 17.86 -11.44
CA ASP A 246 3.65 17.69 -12.82
C ASP A 246 4.80 18.15 -13.72
N VAL A 247 5.25 17.28 -14.62
CA VAL A 247 6.45 17.50 -15.44
C VAL A 247 6.25 18.64 -16.44
N ASP A 248 5.04 18.83 -16.98
CA ASP A 248 4.72 19.93 -17.89
C ASP A 248 4.79 21.27 -17.17
N ARG A 249 4.25 21.31 -15.95
CA ARG A 249 4.27 22.51 -15.12
C ARG A 249 5.69 22.90 -14.71
N PHE A 250 6.49 21.91 -14.30
CA PHE A 250 7.90 22.14 -13.99
C PHE A 250 8.65 22.64 -15.23
N TRP A 251 8.45 22.01 -16.38
CA TRP A 251 9.11 22.39 -17.62
C TRP A 251 8.76 23.81 -18.08
N ARG A 252 7.50 24.23 -17.99
CA ARG A 252 7.10 25.61 -18.31
C ARG A 252 7.81 26.64 -17.43
N THR A 253 8.04 26.33 -16.15
CA THR A 253 8.81 27.21 -15.27
C THR A 253 10.29 27.24 -15.66
N VAL A 254 10.85 26.09 -16.06
CA VAL A 254 12.22 26.02 -16.60
C VAL A 254 12.34 26.89 -17.85
N GLU A 255 11.38 26.82 -18.77
CA GLU A 255 11.33 27.64 -19.99
C GLU A 255 11.22 29.14 -19.68
N GLU A 256 10.30 29.55 -18.80
CA GLU A 256 10.15 30.96 -18.38
C GLU A 256 11.48 31.55 -17.86
N VAL A 257 12.21 30.76 -17.06
CA VAL A 257 13.48 31.21 -16.47
C VAL A 257 14.60 31.23 -17.52
N ALA A 258 14.55 30.34 -18.52
CA ALA A 258 15.55 30.20 -19.58
C ALA A 258 15.41 31.22 -20.73
N THR A 259 14.19 31.48 -21.22
CA THR A 259 13.94 32.31 -22.43
C THR A 259 14.33 33.78 -22.28
N PHE A 260 14.55 34.25 -21.05
CA PHE A 260 14.87 35.65 -20.79
C PHE A 260 16.31 36.05 -21.18
N GLU A 261 17.23 35.11 -21.41
CA GLU A 261 18.59 35.46 -21.87
C GLU A 261 18.68 35.76 -23.38
N MET A 262 17.60 35.57 -24.16
CA MET A 262 17.60 35.77 -25.62
C MET A 262 16.80 36.99 -26.12
N ALA A 263 16.19 37.78 -25.24
CA ALA A 263 15.39 38.94 -25.62
C ALA A 263 16.09 40.27 -25.26
N SER A 264 17.07 40.66 -26.07
CA SER A 264 17.42 42.07 -26.25
C SER A 264 17.33 42.38 -27.74
N ASP A 265 16.53 43.39 -28.07
CA ASP A 265 16.10 43.84 -29.40
C ASP A 265 15.00 43.00 -30.06
N GLU A 266 13.74 43.38 -29.81
CA GLU A 266 12.81 43.76 -30.87
C GLU A 266 11.52 44.37 -30.29
N GLN A 267 11.09 45.48 -30.87
CA GLN A 267 9.84 46.19 -30.54
C GLN A 267 8.64 45.44 -31.13
N PRO A 268 7.47 45.39 -30.46
CA PRO A 268 6.29 44.78 -31.07
C PRO A 268 5.64 45.74 -32.08
N GLN A 269 5.51 45.29 -33.33
CA GLN A 269 4.62 45.87 -34.32
C GLN A 269 3.23 45.21 -34.26
N ASP A 270 2.24 46.06 -34.51
CA ASP A 270 0.82 45.78 -34.69
C ASP A 270 0.48 44.70 -35.73
N THR A 271 -0.80 44.29 -35.66
CA THR A 271 -1.64 43.53 -36.62
C THR A 271 -1.76 42.03 -36.33
N LYS A 272 -2.93 41.37 -36.39
CA LYS A 272 -4.24 41.72 -36.97
C LYS A 272 -5.32 40.81 -36.35
N SER A 273 -6.53 41.34 -36.27
CA SER A 273 -7.79 40.62 -36.10
C SER A 273 -8.02 39.62 -37.23
N ASP A 274 -8.57 38.45 -36.90
CA ASP A 274 -9.51 37.77 -37.80
C ASP A 274 -10.65 37.13 -37.00
N SER A 275 -11.84 37.37 -37.52
CA SER A 275 -13.15 37.02 -37.01
C SER A 275 -13.54 35.59 -37.37
N PHE A 276 -14.14 34.87 -36.42
CA PHE A 276 -15.18 33.89 -36.70
C PHE A 276 -16.31 34.08 -35.70
N ALA A 277 -17.50 34.39 -36.21
CA ALA A 277 -18.74 34.39 -35.47
C ALA A 277 -19.45 33.07 -35.74
N GLU A 278 -19.89 32.36 -34.69
CA GLU A 278 -21.25 31.82 -34.60
C GLU A 278 -21.56 31.26 -33.20
N GLU A 279 -22.81 31.51 -32.78
CA GLU A 279 -23.52 31.07 -31.57
C GLU A 279 -23.08 31.66 -30.22
N THR A 280 -23.49 32.91 -29.98
CA THR A 280 -23.53 33.48 -28.62
C THR A 280 -24.63 32.79 -27.81
N ALA A 281 -24.32 31.67 -27.18
CA ALA A 281 -25.07 31.20 -26.02
C ALA A 281 -25.02 32.28 -24.93
N ASP A 282 -26.13 32.54 -24.24
CA ASP A 282 -26.12 33.42 -23.08
C ASP A 282 -25.13 32.85 -22.06
N GLN A 283 -24.01 33.55 -21.86
CA GLN A 283 -22.95 33.11 -20.95
C GLN A 283 -23.47 32.96 -19.51
N GLY A 284 -24.57 33.64 -19.16
CA GLY A 284 -25.30 33.45 -17.92
C GLY A 284 -26.01 32.09 -17.81
N GLU A 285 -26.65 31.61 -18.88
CA GLU A 285 -27.27 30.28 -18.91
C GLU A 285 -26.21 29.17 -18.86
N VAL A 286 -25.11 29.32 -19.61
CA VAL A 286 -23.98 28.37 -19.59
C VAL A 286 -23.35 28.30 -18.19
N HIS A 287 -23.18 29.45 -17.54
CA HIS A 287 -22.66 29.50 -16.17
C HIS A 287 -23.61 28.81 -15.18
N ALA A 288 -24.92 29.02 -15.31
CA ALA A 288 -25.93 28.37 -14.45
C ALA A 288 -25.91 26.84 -14.62
N GLU A 289 -25.74 26.33 -15.85
CA GLU A 289 -25.63 24.89 -16.11
C GLU A 289 -24.36 24.30 -15.47
N ILE A 290 -23.21 24.95 -15.63
CA ILE A 290 -21.95 24.51 -15.03
C ILE A 290 -22.05 24.51 -13.49
N LEU A 291 -22.68 25.54 -12.91
CA LEU A 291 -22.93 25.62 -11.48
C LEU A 291 -23.81 24.45 -11.00
N GLN A 292 -24.91 24.18 -11.69
CA GLN A 292 -25.81 23.07 -11.37
C GLN A 292 -25.07 21.72 -11.46
N GLN A 293 -24.24 21.53 -12.48
CA GLN A 293 -23.40 20.33 -12.62
C GLN A 293 -22.43 20.21 -11.45
N CYS A 294 -21.71 21.28 -11.08
CA CYS A 294 -20.80 21.27 -9.93
C CYS A 294 -21.53 20.94 -8.62
N GLN A 295 -22.73 21.49 -8.40
CA GLN A 295 -23.54 21.22 -7.21
C GLN A 295 -23.99 19.76 -7.15
N ALA A 296 -24.46 19.21 -8.27
CA ALA A 296 -24.87 17.80 -8.36
C ALA A 296 -23.69 16.85 -8.07
N ILE A 297 -22.51 17.16 -8.62
CA ILE A 297 -21.28 16.40 -8.39
C ILE A 297 -20.86 16.48 -6.92
N ALA A 298 -20.85 17.68 -6.33
CA ALA A 298 -20.50 17.89 -4.93
C ALA A 298 -21.44 17.11 -3.99
N GLY A 299 -22.74 17.11 -4.29
CA GLY A 299 -23.74 16.32 -3.57
C GLY A 299 -23.44 14.83 -3.65
N ARG A 300 -23.21 14.29 -4.85
CA ARG A 300 -22.91 12.87 -5.04
C ARG A 300 -21.61 12.43 -4.36
N ILE A 301 -20.55 13.25 -4.46
CA ILE A 301 -19.28 12.98 -3.77
C ILE A 301 -19.48 12.96 -2.25
N SER A 302 -20.32 13.84 -1.71
CA SER A 302 -20.61 13.87 -0.27
C SER A 302 -21.33 12.59 0.17
N THR A 303 -22.34 12.14 -0.57
CA THR A 303 -22.99 10.84 -0.33
C THR A 303 -21.99 9.69 -0.37
N LEU A 304 -21.07 9.69 -1.33
CA LEU A 304 -20.06 8.64 -1.43
C LEU A 304 -19.10 8.63 -0.23
N ILE A 305 -18.70 9.81 0.27
CA ILE A 305 -17.89 9.91 1.50
C ILE A 305 -18.65 9.37 2.71
N ASP A 306 -19.94 9.70 2.85
CA ASP A 306 -20.77 9.20 3.94
C ASP A 306 -20.94 7.67 3.88
N GLU A 307 -21.14 7.11 2.68
CA GLU A 307 -21.20 5.66 2.47
C GLU A 307 -19.86 4.97 2.84
N LEU A 308 -18.72 5.56 2.47
CA LEU A 308 -17.40 5.04 2.86
C LEU A 308 -17.15 5.13 4.37
N GLN A 309 -17.68 6.16 5.04
CA GLN A 309 -17.59 6.30 6.49
C GLN A 309 -18.42 5.21 7.20
N GLN A 310 -19.64 4.94 6.73
CA GLN A 310 -20.45 3.83 7.23
C GLN A 310 -19.75 2.46 7.06
N LEU A 311 -19.08 2.25 5.92
CA LEU A 311 -18.26 1.04 5.72
C LEU A 311 -17.18 0.88 6.79
N LYS A 312 -16.45 1.95 7.11
CA LYS A 312 -15.41 1.90 8.14
C LYS A 312 -15.99 1.56 9.51
N GLU A 313 -17.12 2.16 9.86
CA GLU A 313 -17.80 1.91 11.14
C GLU A 313 -18.22 0.44 11.28
N VAL A 314 -18.85 -0.13 10.24
CA VAL A 314 -19.23 -1.55 10.24
C VAL A 314 -17.99 -2.45 10.32
N VAL A 315 -16.92 -2.11 9.61
CA VAL A 315 -15.67 -2.88 9.64
C VAL A 315 -14.98 -2.82 11.00
N ASP A 316 -15.01 -1.69 11.69
CA ASP A 316 -14.45 -1.55 13.03
C ASP A 316 -15.33 -2.23 14.10
N GLN A 317 -16.65 -2.32 13.88
CA GLN A 317 -17.61 -2.97 14.78
C GLN A 317 -17.75 -4.49 14.58
N ARG A 318 -17.16 -5.06 13.53
CA ARG A 318 -17.26 -6.49 13.25
C ARG A 318 -16.71 -7.34 14.40
N PRO A 319 -17.24 -8.56 14.62
CA PRO A 319 -16.75 -9.43 15.68
C PRO A 319 -15.28 -9.76 15.52
N VAL A 320 -14.55 -9.73 16.64
CA VAL A 320 -13.09 -9.90 16.66
C VAL A 320 -12.74 -11.37 16.41
N VAL A 321 -12.38 -11.70 15.16
CA VAL A 321 -11.75 -12.98 14.79
C VAL A 321 -10.25 -12.90 15.04
N GLY A 322 -9.85 -12.57 16.25
CA GLY A 322 -8.55 -11.91 16.39
C GLY A 322 -8.00 -11.77 17.80
N SER A 323 -6.69 -11.55 17.85
CA SER A 323 -6.00 -11.03 19.03
C SER A 323 -6.21 -9.52 19.08
N LYS A 324 -6.45 -8.87 17.93
CA LYS A 324 -6.88 -7.48 17.84
C LYS A 324 -7.89 -7.31 16.70
N PRO A 325 -8.94 -6.48 16.86
CA PRO A 325 -9.70 -5.99 15.71
C PRO A 325 -8.71 -5.31 14.75
N LEU A 326 -8.64 -5.81 13.52
CA LEU A 326 -7.88 -5.10 12.49
C LEU A 326 -8.65 -3.81 12.19
N PRO A 327 -8.01 -2.63 12.26
CA PRO A 327 -8.64 -1.38 11.88
C PRO A 327 -9.07 -1.45 10.40
N TRP A 328 -10.10 -0.70 10.04
CA TRP A 328 -10.68 -0.69 8.69
C TRP A 328 -9.67 -0.58 7.53
N ASN A 329 -8.55 0.13 7.73
CA ASN A 329 -7.51 0.31 6.71
C ASN A 329 -6.64 -0.93 6.47
N GLN A 330 -6.54 -1.83 7.45
CA GLN A 330 -5.88 -3.12 7.34
C GLN A 330 -6.86 -4.21 6.91
N ALA A 331 -8.12 -4.05 7.31
CA ALA A 331 -9.23 -4.90 6.91
C ALA A 331 -9.48 -4.88 5.40
N ILE A 332 -9.60 -3.67 4.86
CA ILE A 332 -9.87 -3.39 3.46
C ILE A 332 -8.70 -2.57 2.96
N THR A 333 -7.70 -3.28 2.43
CA THR A 333 -6.46 -2.66 1.97
C THR A 333 -6.75 -1.63 0.88
N GLY A 334 -6.19 -0.43 1.00
CA GLY A 334 -6.37 0.66 0.02
C GLY A 334 -7.65 1.49 0.16
N LEU A 335 -8.59 1.12 1.05
CA LEU A 335 -9.80 1.93 1.35
C LEU A 335 -9.44 3.39 1.71
N GLY A 336 -8.36 3.59 2.50
CA GLY A 336 -7.95 4.93 2.90
C GLY A 336 -7.27 5.72 1.78
N VAL A 337 -6.67 5.04 0.80
CA VAL A 337 -6.15 5.69 -0.41
C VAL A 337 -7.31 6.12 -1.29
N PHE A 338 -8.29 5.24 -1.49
CA PHE A 338 -9.49 5.51 -2.27
C PHE A 338 -10.29 6.69 -1.71
N GLU A 339 -10.54 6.72 -0.40
CA GLU A 339 -11.21 7.86 0.25
C GLU A 339 -10.44 9.17 0.04
N ARG A 340 -9.11 9.17 0.15
CA ARG A 340 -8.31 10.39 -0.08
C ARG A 340 -8.43 10.92 -1.51
N LEU A 341 -8.57 10.02 -2.50
CA LEU A 341 -8.82 10.40 -3.88
C LEU A 341 -10.18 11.09 -4.00
N VAL A 342 -11.23 10.49 -3.42
CA VAL A 342 -12.59 11.07 -3.38
C VAL A 342 -12.61 12.43 -2.68
N LEU A 343 -11.95 12.56 -1.52
CA LEU A 343 -11.83 13.82 -0.78
C LEU A 343 -11.04 14.88 -1.56
N SER A 344 -10.09 14.46 -2.41
CA SER A 344 -9.40 15.36 -3.33
C SER A 344 -10.35 15.91 -4.38
N GLU A 345 -11.15 15.05 -5.00
CA GLU A 345 -12.18 15.46 -5.96
C GLU A 345 -13.22 16.39 -5.32
N LYS A 346 -13.66 16.09 -4.08
CA LYS A 346 -14.56 16.97 -3.31
C LYS A 346 -13.99 18.38 -3.19
N ARG A 347 -12.73 18.50 -2.73
CA ARG A 347 -12.07 19.80 -2.58
C ARG A 347 -11.94 20.55 -3.90
N ASN A 348 -11.68 19.84 -5.00
CA ASN A 348 -11.61 20.44 -6.34
C ASN A 348 -12.96 21.02 -6.76
N VAL A 349 -14.05 20.28 -6.55
CA VAL A 349 -15.42 20.71 -6.89
C VAL A 349 -15.91 21.84 -5.97
N ASP A 350 -15.66 21.76 -4.66
CA ASP A 350 -15.99 22.82 -3.72
C ASP A 350 -15.25 24.13 -4.06
N ASN A 351 -14.00 24.04 -4.55
CA ASN A 351 -13.27 25.21 -5.03
C ASN A 351 -13.84 25.78 -6.34
N MET A 352 -14.44 24.95 -7.20
CA MET A 352 -15.17 25.42 -8.38
C MET A 352 -16.46 26.15 -7.99
N LEU A 353 -17.22 25.61 -7.05
CA LEU A 353 -18.43 26.24 -6.51
C LEU A 353 -18.14 27.61 -5.89
N LYS A 354 -17.10 27.70 -5.05
CA LYS A 354 -16.67 28.98 -4.48
C LYS A 354 -16.30 30.01 -5.54
N LEU A 355 -15.65 29.56 -6.63
CA LEU A 355 -15.28 30.45 -7.72
C LEU A 355 -16.52 31.04 -8.41
N CYS A 356 -17.57 30.22 -8.61
CA CYS A 356 -18.86 30.66 -9.15
C CYS A 356 -19.61 31.62 -8.21
N GLU A 357 -19.48 31.44 -6.89
CA GLU A 357 -20.11 32.31 -5.88
C GLU A 357 -19.43 33.69 -5.81
N THR A 358 -18.09 33.73 -5.91
CA THR A 358 -17.33 34.99 -5.81
C THR A 358 -17.47 35.92 -7.02
N THR A 359 -17.98 35.43 -8.15
CA THR A 359 -18.07 36.17 -9.42
C THR A 359 -19.44 36.81 -9.67
N GLN A 360 -20.36 36.74 -8.70
CA GLN A 360 -21.67 37.41 -8.78
C GLN A 360 -21.60 38.94 -8.59
N ASP A 361 -20.44 39.51 -8.22
CA ASP A 361 -20.35 40.89 -7.69
C ASP A 361 -19.58 41.95 -8.52
N ASP A 362 -18.92 41.67 -9.65
CA ASP A 362 -18.49 42.71 -10.63
C ASP A 362 -17.76 42.13 -11.87
N ASP A 363 -17.84 42.85 -13.01
CA ASP A 363 -17.08 42.85 -14.29
C ASP A 363 -16.19 41.63 -14.66
N THR A 364 -16.66 40.41 -14.36
CA THR A 364 -15.91 39.17 -14.62
C THR A 364 -16.24 38.67 -16.02
N ASP A 365 -15.23 38.43 -16.85
CA ASP A 365 -15.37 37.77 -18.14
C ASP A 365 -15.87 36.32 -17.93
N LEU A 366 -17.19 36.17 -18.01
CA LEU A 366 -17.91 34.91 -17.80
C LEU A 366 -17.45 33.83 -18.78
N GLU A 367 -17.01 34.20 -19.99
CA GLU A 367 -16.56 33.24 -21.00
C GLU A 367 -15.25 32.59 -20.58
N VAL A 368 -14.28 33.39 -20.12
CA VAL A 368 -12.99 32.90 -19.59
C VAL A 368 -13.20 32.03 -18.36
N LEU A 369 -14.11 32.42 -17.47
CA LEU A 369 -14.46 31.66 -16.28
C LEU A 369 -15.10 30.31 -16.63
N ASN A 370 -16.11 30.32 -17.51
CA ASN A 370 -16.83 29.12 -17.96
C ASN A 370 -15.87 28.11 -18.62
N ASN A 371 -14.94 28.58 -19.46
CA ASN A 371 -13.93 27.73 -20.10
C ASN A 371 -12.97 27.09 -19.08
N LYS A 372 -12.57 27.85 -18.05
CA LYS A 372 -11.73 27.34 -16.95
C LYS A 372 -12.46 26.31 -16.10
N LEU A 373 -13.75 26.52 -15.82
CA LEU A 373 -14.58 25.58 -15.06
C LEU A 373 -14.82 24.28 -15.84
N ARG A 374 -15.17 24.36 -17.13
CA ARG A 374 -15.31 23.18 -18.00
C ARG A 374 -14.04 22.34 -18.03
N THR A 375 -12.88 22.96 -18.25
CA THR A 375 -11.60 22.23 -18.25
C THR A 375 -11.34 21.51 -16.93
N LYS A 376 -11.68 22.11 -15.79
CA LYS A 376 -11.55 21.46 -14.48
C LYS A 376 -12.58 20.35 -14.26
N LEU A 377 -13.80 20.53 -14.78
CA LEU A 377 -14.87 19.56 -14.69
C LEU A 377 -14.55 18.31 -15.52
N ASP A 378 -13.99 18.49 -16.72
CA ASP A 378 -13.54 17.42 -17.60
C ASP A 378 -12.37 16.63 -16.99
N ALA A 379 -11.52 17.30 -16.21
CA ALA A 379 -10.43 16.67 -15.46
C ALA A 379 -10.89 15.98 -14.15
N CYS A 380 -12.15 16.14 -13.74
CA CYS A 380 -12.68 15.58 -12.50
C CYS A 380 -12.93 14.08 -12.62
N ASN A 381 -12.25 13.28 -11.79
CA ASN A 381 -12.30 11.83 -11.85
C ASN A 381 -13.43 11.21 -11.00
N TYR A 382 -14.35 12.03 -10.46
CA TYR A 382 -15.37 11.54 -9.53
C TYR A 382 -16.26 10.45 -10.14
N LYS A 383 -16.61 10.54 -11.45
CA LYS A 383 -17.45 9.53 -12.12
C LYS A 383 -16.79 8.15 -12.09
N PHE A 384 -15.47 8.11 -12.25
CA PHE A 384 -14.71 6.87 -12.14
C PHE A 384 -14.73 6.31 -10.71
N HIS A 385 -14.53 7.15 -9.69
CA HIS A 385 -14.60 6.71 -8.30
C HIS A 385 -16.00 6.23 -7.90
N ASP A 386 -17.04 6.94 -8.33
CA ASP A 386 -18.44 6.54 -8.08
C ASP A 386 -18.78 5.20 -8.74
N LEU A 387 -18.22 4.95 -9.92
CA LEU A 387 -18.38 3.68 -10.63
C LEU A 387 -17.64 2.52 -9.94
N VAL A 388 -16.40 2.74 -9.50
CA VAL A 388 -15.66 1.74 -8.71
C VAL A 388 -16.41 1.39 -7.43
N TRP A 389 -16.93 2.39 -6.71
CA TRP A 389 -17.69 2.16 -5.48
C TRP A 389 -19.04 1.48 -5.74
N SER A 390 -19.79 1.93 -6.75
CA SER A 390 -21.05 1.30 -7.15
C SER A 390 -20.87 -0.16 -7.55
N THR A 391 -19.75 -0.48 -8.21
CA THR A 391 -19.35 -1.85 -8.55
C THR A 391 -19.05 -2.64 -7.28
N ALA A 392 -18.24 -2.09 -6.37
CA ALA A 392 -17.93 -2.75 -5.10
C ALA A 392 -19.19 -3.08 -4.30
N LYS A 393 -20.18 -2.17 -4.25
CA LYS A 393 -21.46 -2.39 -3.55
C LYS A 393 -22.26 -3.59 -4.05
N LYS A 394 -22.08 -4.02 -5.31
CA LYS A 394 -22.75 -5.19 -5.89
C LYS A 394 -22.05 -6.51 -5.56
N CYS A 395 -20.87 -6.46 -4.93
CA CYS A 395 -20.04 -7.61 -4.63
C CYS A 395 -20.20 -8.07 -3.17
N HIS A 396 -19.50 -9.15 -2.80
CA HIS A 396 -19.45 -9.67 -1.43
C HIS A 396 -18.02 -9.76 -0.90
N ASN A 397 -17.86 -9.69 0.42
CA ASN A 397 -16.60 -9.88 1.15
C ASN A 397 -15.43 -9.06 0.56
N LEU A 398 -15.52 -7.75 0.69
CA LEU A 398 -14.54 -6.79 0.17
C LEU A 398 -13.29 -6.77 1.05
N VAL A 399 -12.13 -6.99 0.45
CA VAL A 399 -10.82 -7.02 1.16
C VAL A 399 -9.81 -6.01 0.62
N GLY A 400 -10.12 -5.37 -0.50
CA GLY A 400 -9.29 -4.28 -1.02
C GLY A 400 -9.97 -3.39 -2.04
N LEU A 401 -9.50 -2.15 -2.10
CA LEU A 401 -9.87 -1.15 -3.10
C LEU A 401 -8.59 -0.49 -3.63
N ARG A 402 -8.50 -0.31 -4.95
CA ARG A 402 -7.37 0.39 -5.61
C ARG A 402 -6.01 -0.13 -5.14
N ARG A 403 -5.81 -1.44 -5.20
CA ARG A 403 -4.59 -2.10 -4.72
C ARG A 403 -3.62 -2.35 -5.87
N ASP A 404 -2.37 -1.99 -5.65
CA ASP A 404 -1.30 -2.20 -6.61
C ASP A 404 -0.70 -3.61 -6.47
N PHE A 405 -0.52 -4.27 -7.61
CA PHE A 405 0.22 -5.52 -7.73
C PHE A 405 1.39 -5.30 -8.69
N SER A 406 2.61 -5.45 -8.16
CA SER A 406 3.83 -5.30 -8.93
C SER A 406 4.44 -6.68 -9.19
N ARG A 407 4.81 -6.92 -10.46
CA ARG A 407 5.59 -8.07 -10.88
C ARG A 407 6.93 -7.59 -11.39
N THR A 408 8.02 -8.18 -10.89
CA THR A 408 9.35 -7.98 -11.46
C THR A 408 9.76 -9.27 -12.16
N PRO A 409 9.65 -9.36 -13.50
CA PRO A 409 10.21 -10.48 -14.23
C PRO A 409 11.74 -10.48 -14.07
N ALA A 410 12.35 -11.66 -14.03
CA ALA A 410 13.81 -11.78 -14.12
C ALA A 410 14.27 -11.10 -15.42
N ASN A 411 14.98 -9.96 -15.32
CA ASN A 411 15.50 -9.12 -16.42
C ASN A 411 14.54 -8.13 -17.15
N ARG A 412 13.43 -7.64 -16.58
CA ARG A 412 12.65 -6.51 -17.17
C ARG A 412 12.16 -5.46 -16.17
N LYS A 413 11.70 -4.29 -16.68
CA LYS A 413 11.05 -3.20 -15.92
C LYS A 413 9.89 -3.78 -15.09
N THR A 414 9.74 -3.35 -13.83
CA THR A 414 8.65 -3.80 -12.95
C THR A 414 7.31 -3.37 -13.54
N ASP A 415 6.48 -4.34 -13.90
CA ASP A 415 5.11 -4.10 -14.36
C ASP A 415 4.22 -3.97 -13.13
N THR A 416 3.48 -2.86 -13.01
CA THR A 416 2.53 -2.65 -11.92
C THR A 416 1.13 -2.49 -12.48
N VAL A 417 0.17 -3.19 -11.88
CA VAL A 417 -1.24 -3.08 -12.23
C VAL A 417 -2.07 -2.76 -11.00
N ILE A 418 -3.05 -1.87 -11.18
CA ILE A 418 -3.98 -1.48 -10.12
C ILE A 418 -5.27 -2.27 -10.28
N VAL A 419 -5.63 -3.06 -9.26
CA VAL A 419 -6.93 -3.74 -9.14
C VAL A 419 -7.88 -2.79 -8.40
N ASP A 420 -9.01 -2.46 -9.02
CA ASP A 420 -9.91 -1.42 -8.49
C ASP A 420 -10.75 -1.92 -7.31
N ALA A 421 -11.18 -3.19 -7.33
CA ALA A 421 -11.79 -3.86 -6.18
C ALA A 421 -11.32 -5.33 -6.07
N ILE A 422 -11.05 -5.77 -4.85
CA ILE A 422 -10.74 -7.17 -4.52
C ILE A 422 -11.83 -7.69 -3.61
N VAL A 423 -12.61 -8.62 -4.13
CA VAL A 423 -13.85 -9.12 -3.53
C VAL A 423 -13.76 -10.63 -3.33
N SER A 424 -14.81 -11.22 -2.79
CA SER A 424 -14.87 -12.68 -2.58
C SER A 424 -13.75 -13.15 -1.64
N GLY A 425 -13.40 -12.33 -0.65
CA GLY A 425 -12.30 -12.59 0.28
C GLY A 425 -10.90 -12.39 -0.31
N GLY A 426 -10.79 -12.17 -1.61
CA GLY A 426 -9.52 -12.21 -2.36
C GLY A 426 -9.57 -13.09 -3.60
N ALA A 427 -10.63 -13.89 -3.77
CA ALA A 427 -10.76 -14.85 -4.87
C ALA A 427 -11.16 -14.21 -6.21
N GLU A 428 -11.65 -12.98 -6.24
CA GLU A 428 -12.02 -12.28 -7.48
C GLU A 428 -11.46 -10.85 -7.49
N TRP A 429 -10.85 -10.49 -8.63
CA TRP A 429 -10.27 -9.19 -8.89
C TRP A 429 -11.09 -8.46 -9.94
N ILE A 430 -11.48 -7.23 -9.63
CA ILE A 430 -12.28 -6.41 -10.52
C ILE A 430 -11.47 -5.19 -10.98
N LYS A 431 -11.42 -5.01 -12.30
CA LYS A 431 -10.86 -3.84 -12.96
C LYS A 431 -11.96 -3.05 -13.65
N VAL A 432 -12.06 -1.76 -13.37
CA VAL A 432 -13.01 -0.88 -14.05
C VAL A 432 -12.26 -0.07 -15.11
N VAL A 433 -12.72 -0.13 -16.36
CA VAL A 433 -12.13 0.60 -17.50
C VAL A 433 -13.21 1.47 -18.12
N ASN A 434 -12.94 2.79 -18.14
CA ASN A 434 -13.91 3.80 -18.58
C ASN A 434 -13.51 4.46 -19.92
N THR A 435 -12.67 3.79 -20.71
CA THR A 435 -12.22 4.25 -22.04
C THR A 435 -13.38 4.25 -23.02
N THR A 436 -13.39 5.23 -23.93
CA THR A 436 -14.40 5.34 -24.99
C THR A 436 -13.95 4.60 -26.24
N GLU A 437 -14.91 4.15 -27.05
CA GLU A 437 -14.61 3.52 -28.35
C GLU A 437 -13.74 4.42 -29.23
N ARG A 438 -14.05 5.73 -29.33
CA ARG A 438 -13.24 6.68 -30.09
C ARG A 438 -11.77 6.67 -29.67
N ARG A 439 -11.49 6.63 -28.36
CA ARG A 439 -10.12 6.56 -27.85
C ARG A 439 -9.49 5.20 -28.15
N LEU A 440 -10.25 4.13 -28.00
CA LEU A 440 -9.82 2.78 -28.35
C LEU A 440 -9.39 2.67 -29.82
N PHE A 441 -10.15 3.26 -30.76
CA PHE A 441 -9.78 3.30 -32.18
C PHE A 441 -8.43 3.98 -32.44
N TYR A 442 -8.17 5.11 -31.78
CA TYR A 442 -6.87 5.79 -31.89
C TYR A 442 -5.73 4.89 -31.37
N GLU A 443 -5.92 4.27 -30.21
CA GLU A 443 -4.93 3.35 -29.63
C GLU A 443 -4.70 2.11 -30.51
N MET A 444 -5.76 1.55 -31.09
CA MET A 444 -5.67 0.44 -32.07
C MET A 444 -4.87 0.86 -33.31
N THR A 445 -5.15 2.03 -33.86
CA THR A 445 -4.43 2.54 -35.04
C THR A 445 -2.94 2.72 -34.75
N ASP A 446 -2.60 3.35 -33.62
CA ASP A 446 -1.22 3.58 -33.22
C ASP A 446 -0.47 2.26 -32.93
N ALA A 447 -1.17 1.24 -32.45
CA ALA A 447 -0.65 -0.11 -32.22
C ALA A 447 -0.46 -0.93 -33.53
N GLY A 448 -0.82 -0.37 -34.68
CA GLY A 448 -0.74 -1.04 -35.98
C GLY A 448 -1.81 -2.10 -36.17
N TRP A 449 -3.04 -1.84 -35.69
CA TRP A 449 -4.19 -2.72 -35.88
C TRP A 449 -4.48 -2.95 -37.36
N ASP A 450 -4.78 -4.21 -37.70
CA ASP A 450 -5.21 -4.56 -39.05
C ASP A 450 -6.69 -4.24 -39.26
N TRP A 451 -6.96 -3.33 -40.19
CA TRP A 451 -8.30 -2.89 -40.56
C TRP A 451 -8.85 -3.64 -41.78
N GLU A 452 -8.05 -4.50 -42.42
CA GLU A 452 -8.47 -5.29 -43.57
C GLU A 452 -9.26 -6.52 -43.08
N ASP A 453 -10.48 -6.69 -43.60
CA ASP A 453 -11.36 -7.83 -43.33
C ASP A 453 -11.26 -8.81 -44.51
N ASP A 454 -10.13 -9.50 -44.64
CA ASP A 454 -10.00 -10.51 -45.68
C ASP A 454 -10.75 -11.79 -45.24
N GLU A 455 -11.75 -12.22 -46.02
CA GLU A 455 -12.52 -13.45 -45.79
C GLU A 455 -11.66 -14.74 -45.77
N ASP A 456 -10.39 -14.62 -46.21
CA ASP A 456 -9.39 -15.68 -46.29
C ASP A 456 -8.39 -15.70 -45.11
N GLU A 457 -8.49 -14.77 -44.13
CA GLU A 457 -7.60 -14.74 -42.96
C GLU A 457 -7.90 -15.85 -41.93
N ASP A 458 -6.84 -16.42 -41.36
CA ASP A 458 -6.95 -17.41 -40.28
C ASP A 458 -7.58 -16.73 -39.04
N PRO A 459 -8.75 -17.19 -38.55
CA PRO A 459 -9.38 -16.60 -37.36
C PRO A 459 -8.53 -16.71 -36.09
N ASP A 460 -7.49 -17.56 -36.09
CA ASP A 460 -6.52 -17.68 -35.00
C ASP A 460 -5.31 -16.74 -35.15
N GLU A 461 -5.19 -15.99 -36.26
CA GLU A 461 -4.11 -15.02 -36.47
C GLU A 461 -4.33 -13.74 -35.63
N PRO A 462 -3.33 -13.31 -34.83
CA PRO A 462 -3.47 -12.11 -34.00
C PRO A 462 -3.68 -10.87 -34.88
N PRO A 463 -4.71 -10.04 -34.61
CA PRO A 463 -5.00 -8.83 -35.40
C PRO A 463 -3.99 -7.68 -35.21
N LEU A 464 -2.87 -7.96 -34.53
CA LEU A 464 -1.87 -6.98 -34.11
C LEU A 464 -0.46 -7.55 -34.22
N PRO A 465 0.53 -6.70 -34.59
CA PRO A 465 1.93 -7.04 -34.48
C PRO A 465 2.28 -7.52 -33.05
N LYS A 466 3.06 -8.60 -32.97
CA LYS A 466 3.44 -9.20 -31.68
C LYS A 466 4.12 -8.17 -30.77
N GLY A 467 3.51 -7.87 -29.63
CA GLY A 467 4.02 -6.95 -28.61
C GLY A 467 3.39 -5.56 -28.61
N SER A 468 2.69 -5.13 -29.68
CA SER A 468 2.05 -3.79 -29.78
C SER A 468 0.73 -3.70 -29.03
N GLU A 469 0.12 -4.83 -28.71
CA GLU A 469 -0.95 -4.97 -27.73
C GLU A 469 -0.83 -4.19 -26.41
N ASN A 470 0.39 -3.88 -25.94
CA ASN A 470 0.59 -3.14 -24.70
C ASN A 470 0.37 -1.63 -24.91
N ASP A 471 0.29 -1.19 -26.16
CA ASP A 471 0.00 0.20 -26.53
C ASP A 471 -1.52 0.48 -26.46
N ILE A 472 -2.35 -0.57 -26.45
CA ILE A 472 -3.80 -0.48 -26.23
C ILE A 472 -4.11 -0.65 -24.74
N GLU A 473 -4.78 0.34 -24.12
CA GLU A 473 -5.01 0.38 -22.67
C GLU A 473 -5.74 -0.85 -22.13
N VAL A 474 -6.80 -1.28 -22.82
CA VAL A 474 -7.63 -2.43 -22.41
C VAL A 474 -6.82 -3.73 -22.45
N ALA A 475 -6.10 -3.98 -23.54
CA ALA A 475 -5.29 -5.18 -23.72
C ALA A 475 -4.10 -5.20 -22.75
N ARG A 476 -3.44 -4.05 -22.53
CA ARG A 476 -2.38 -3.90 -21.52
C ARG A 476 -2.87 -4.27 -20.13
N PHE A 477 -4.03 -3.75 -19.70
CA PHE A 477 -4.58 -4.09 -18.38
C PHE A 477 -4.89 -5.58 -18.26
N ALA A 478 -5.51 -6.19 -19.26
CA ALA A 478 -5.83 -7.61 -19.24
C ALA A 478 -4.56 -8.48 -19.05
N ARG A 479 -3.50 -8.23 -19.83
CA ARG A 479 -2.22 -8.96 -19.71
C ARG A 479 -1.58 -8.78 -18.35
N GLN A 480 -1.53 -7.53 -17.87
CA GLN A 480 -0.89 -7.24 -16.59
C GLN A 480 -1.68 -7.86 -15.42
N LEU A 481 -3.02 -7.85 -15.47
CA LEU A 481 -3.88 -8.49 -14.48
C LEU A 481 -3.71 -10.00 -14.47
N VAL A 482 -3.78 -10.66 -15.64
CA VAL A 482 -3.58 -12.12 -15.74
C VAL A 482 -2.19 -12.50 -15.26
N ALA A 483 -1.16 -11.76 -15.67
CA ALA A 483 0.21 -12.01 -15.23
C ALA A 483 0.36 -11.86 -13.70
N ALA A 484 -0.25 -10.85 -13.08
CA ALA A 484 -0.23 -10.66 -11.64
C ALA A 484 -1.06 -11.71 -10.88
N ALA A 485 -2.23 -12.09 -11.42
CA ALA A 485 -3.10 -13.12 -10.86
C ALA A 485 -2.45 -14.51 -10.92
N SER A 486 -1.72 -14.83 -11.99
CA SER A 486 -1.06 -16.14 -12.17
C SER A 486 -0.04 -16.51 -11.09
N ILE A 487 0.54 -15.50 -10.43
CA ILE A 487 1.53 -15.66 -9.36
C ILE A 487 0.98 -15.34 -7.96
N THR A 488 -0.28 -14.93 -7.87
CA THR A 488 -0.92 -14.57 -6.59
C THR A 488 -1.88 -15.67 -6.16
N TYR A 489 -1.79 -16.05 -4.89
CA TYR A 489 -2.65 -17.07 -4.30
C TYR A 489 -3.48 -16.49 -3.16
N HIS A 490 -4.79 -16.72 -3.22
CA HIS A 490 -5.72 -16.49 -2.14
C HIS A 490 -6.35 -17.83 -1.75
N ASP A 491 -6.16 -18.24 -0.49
CA ASP A 491 -6.62 -19.53 0.02
C ASP A 491 -6.44 -20.70 -0.95
N TYR A 492 -5.20 -20.82 -1.43
CA TYR A 492 -4.74 -21.89 -2.32
C TYR A 492 -5.34 -21.87 -3.72
N ARG A 493 -6.08 -20.82 -4.09
CA ARG A 493 -6.59 -20.62 -5.45
C ARG A 493 -6.01 -19.36 -6.05
N ARG A 494 -5.94 -19.32 -7.37
CA ARG A 494 -5.64 -18.09 -8.10
C ARG A 494 -6.90 -17.24 -8.17
N PRO A 495 -6.79 -15.92 -8.08
CA PRO A 495 -7.94 -15.05 -8.23
C PRO A 495 -8.45 -15.09 -9.68
N THR A 496 -9.76 -15.09 -9.85
CA THR A 496 -10.39 -14.80 -11.15
C THR A 496 -10.26 -13.30 -11.42
N VAL A 497 -10.24 -12.92 -12.70
CA VAL A 497 -10.11 -11.52 -13.14
C VAL A 497 -11.35 -11.14 -13.93
N ARG A 498 -12.05 -10.11 -13.47
CA ARG A 498 -13.18 -9.50 -14.17
C ARG A 498 -12.83 -8.08 -14.59
N MET A 499 -12.92 -7.78 -15.88
CA MET A 499 -12.76 -6.43 -16.42
C MET A 499 -14.10 -5.87 -16.86
N LEU A 500 -14.44 -4.68 -16.38
CA LEU A 500 -15.70 -3.99 -16.68
C LEU A 500 -15.42 -2.82 -17.62
N LEU A 501 -15.84 -2.94 -18.87
CA LEU A 501 -15.69 -1.94 -19.93
C LEU A 501 -16.96 -1.10 -20.02
N THR A 502 -17.03 -0.04 -19.22
CA THR A 502 -18.29 0.64 -18.91
C THR A 502 -18.83 1.53 -20.03
N ARG A 503 -18.03 1.75 -21.08
CA ARG A 503 -18.35 2.61 -22.23
C ARG A 503 -18.02 1.98 -23.58
N ILE A 504 -17.75 0.69 -23.59
CA ILE A 504 -17.53 -0.11 -24.81
C ILE A 504 -18.74 -1.01 -24.98
N ARG A 505 -19.29 -1.09 -26.19
CA ARG A 505 -20.40 -1.97 -26.51
C ARG A 505 -19.98 -3.01 -27.54
N GLU A 506 -20.27 -4.25 -27.23
CA GLU A 506 -20.05 -5.39 -28.12
C GLU A 506 -21.19 -5.50 -29.12
N GLY A 507 -20.89 -5.84 -30.37
CA GLY A 507 -21.85 -5.99 -31.46
C GLY A 507 -22.21 -4.70 -32.21
N GLU A 508 -21.70 -3.54 -31.80
CA GLU A 508 -21.84 -2.28 -32.56
C GLU A 508 -20.72 -2.12 -33.60
N ASN A 509 -19.51 -2.64 -33.33
CA ASN A 509 -18.36 -2.56 -34.23
C ASN A 509 -17.53 -3.85 -34.23
N HIS A 510 -17.38 -4.46 -35.40
CA HIS A 510 -16.73 -5.76 -35.53
C HIS A 510 -15.23 -5.75 -35.18
N HIS A 511 -14.47 -4.65 -35.40
CA HIS A 511 -13.06 -4.59 -35.02
C HIS A 511 -12.88 -4.51 -33.50
N VAL A 512 -13.78 -3.79 -32.81
CA VAL A 512 -13.81 -3.77 -31.34
C VAL A 512 -14.12 -5.17 -30.83
N ASP A 513 -15.09 -5.87 -31.42
CA ASP A 513 -15.43 -7.25 -31.06
C ASP A 513 -14.25 -8.21 -31.30
N ARG A 514 -13.54 -8.07 -32.43
CA ARG A 514 -12.31 -8.82 -32.75
C ARG A 514 -11.23 -8.57 -31.69
N LEU A 515 -11.03 -7.32 -31.24
CA LEU A 515 -10.12 -6.99 -30.14
C LEU A 515 -10.55 -7.61 -28.81
N LEU A 516 -11.82 -7.54 -28.44
CA LEU A 516 -12.33 -8.12 -27.20
C LEU A 516 -12.14 -9.65 -27.19
N ASN A 517 -12.43 -10.32 -28.31
CA ASN A 517 -12.17 -11.74 -28.48
C ASN A 517 -10.68 -12.08 -28.36
N PHE A 518 -9.80 -11.29 -28.98
CA PHE A 518 -8.36 -11.44 -28.82
C PHE A 518 -7.94 -11.30 -27.34
N ILE A 519 -8.47 -10.32 -26.61
CA ILE A 519 -8.16 -10.12 -25.18
C ILE A 519 -8.62 -11.30 -24.32
N ARG A 520 -9.78 -11.91 -24.61
CA ARG A 520 -10.27 -13.10 -23.88
C ARG A 520 -9.28 -14.27 -23.96
N THR A 521 -8.50 -14.38 -25.02
CA THR A 521 -7.46 -15.43 -25.15
C THR A 521 -6.31 -15.26 -24.15
N PHE A 522 -6.14 -14.10 -23.53
CA PHE A 522 -5.03 -13.87 -22.59
C PHE A 522 -5.19 -14.63 -21.28
N GLY A 523 -6.41 -15.08 -20.94
CA GLY A 523 -6.72 -15.72 -19.66
C GLY A 523 -5.77 -16.86 -19.31
N GLY A 524 -5.44 -17.73 -20.28
CA GLY A 524 -4.56 -18.87 -20.03
C GLY A 524 -5.06 -19.73 -18.86
N GLU A 525 -4.30 -19.76 -17.76
CA GLU A 525 -4.65 -20.47 -16.51
C GLU A 525 -5.47 -19.61 -15.52
N ILE A 526 -5.84 -18.38 -15.90
CA ILE A 526 -6.67 -17.45 -15.12
C ILE A 526 -8.01 -17.28 -15.85
N ASP A 527 -9.10 -17.42 -15.10
CA ASP A 527 -10.42 -17.06 -15.60
C ASP A 527 -10.52 -15.53 -15.78
N LEU A 528 -10.44 -15.09 -17.04
CA LEU A 528 -10.57 -13.70 -17.44
C LEU A 528 -11.95 -13.47 -18.05
N THR A 529 -12.82 -12.79 -17.30
CA THR A 529 -14.13 -12.35 -17.75
C THR A 529 -14.07 -10.89 -18.21
N LEU A 530 -14.47 -10.61 -19.45
CA LEU A 530 -14.71 -9.26 -19.94
C LEU A 530 -16.21 -8.99 -19.93
N GLU A 531 -16.63 -7.90 -19.31
CA GLU A 531 -18.01 -7.45 -19.26
C GLU A 531 -18.11 -6.04 -19.84
N THR A 532 -19.07 -5.83 -20.74
CA THR A 532 -19.23 -4.64 -21.57
C THR A 532 -20.55 -3.93 -21.26
N ALA A 533 -20.72 -2.70 -21.78
CA ALA A 533 -21.96 -1.94 -21.57
C ALA A 533 -23.19 -2.55 -22.30
N SER A 534 -22.98 -3.50 -23.20
CA SER A 534 -24.04 -4.26 -23.92
C SER A 534 -24.51 -5.50 -23.17
N ASP A 535 -23.76 -5.98 -22.17
CA ASP A 535 -24.11 -7.20 -21.47
C ASP A 535 -25.39 -7.04 -20.65
N THR A 536 -26.37 -7.90 -20.93
CA THR A 536 -27.65 -7.91 -20.21
C THR A 536 -27.58 -8.70 -18.90
N SER A 537 -26.52 -9.50 -18.72
CA SER A 537 -26.28 -10.32 -17.53
C SER A 537 -24.88 -10.05 -17.00
N GLY A 538 -24.76 -9.65 -15.73
CA GLY A 538 -23.47 -9.41 -15.11
C GLY A 538 -23.54 -8.34 -14.02
N LEU A 539 -22.38 -7.84 -13.60
CA LEU A 539 -22.25 -6.84 -12.56
C LEU A 539 -22.64 -5.43 -13.03
N LEU A 540 -22.44 -5.10 -14.30
CA LEU A 540 -22.82 -3.85 -14.95
C LEU A 540 -24.34 -3.74 -15.10
N SER A 541 -25.04 -4.83 -15.42
CA SER A 541 -26.50 -4.83 -15.61
C SER A 541 -27.30 -4.88 -14.31
N GLN A 542 -26.70 -5.32 -13.21
CA GLN A 542 -27.35 -5.36 -11.90
C GLN A 542 -27.61 -3.95 -11.33
N PRO A 543 -28.75 -3.72 -10.65
CA PRO A 543 -28.98 -2.47 -9.93
C PRO A 543 -28.01 -2.34 -8.76
N THR A 544 -27.54 -1.12 -8.50
CA THR A 544 -26.70 -0.85 -7.32
C THR A 544 -27.56 -0.97 -6.05
N PRO A 545 -27.22 -1.84 -5.09
CA PRO A 545 -28.00 -2.00 -3.86
C PRO A 545 -27.92 -0.77 -2.96
N SER A 546 -28.81 -0.72 -1.96
CA SER A 546 -28.73 0.26 -0.88
C SER A 546 -27.42 0.10 -0.10
N ILE A 547 -26.97 1.13 0.61
CA ILE A 547 -25.75 1.04 1.42
C ILE A 547 -25.91 -0.02 2.53
N GLU A 548 -27.09 -0.13 3.15
CA GLU A 548 -27.36 -1.12 4.19
C GLU A 548 -27.21 -2.56 3.68
N ASP A 549 -27.85 -2.86 2.54
CA ASP A 549 -27.74 -4.17 1.90
C ASP A 549 -26.32 -4.47 1.45
N ALA A 550 -25.61 -3.47 0.90
CA ALA A 550 -24.23 -3.60 0.48
C ALA A 550 -23.32 -3.94 1.67
N LEU A 551 -23.43 -3.21 2.79
CA LEU A 551 -22.60 -3.43 3.98
C LEU A 551 -22.79 -4.84 4.57
N SER A 552 -24.01 -5.37 4.53
CA SER A 552 -24.32 -6.73 5.01
C SER A 552 -23.60 -7.84 4.25
N HIS A 553 -23.28 -7.62 2.97
CA HIS A 553 -22.58 -8.60 2.14
C HIS A 553 -21.08 -8.28 1.99
N LEU A 554 -20.68 -7.01 2.08
CA LEU A 554 -19.28 -6.59 1.92
C LEU A 554 -18.42 -6.92 3.15
N VAL A 555 -19.00 -6.94 4.35
CA VAL A 555 -18.27 -7.18 5.60
C VAL A 555 -18.68 -8.52 6.19
N ILE A 556 -17.71 -9.38 6.48
CA ILE A 556 -17.98 -10.63 7.21
C ILE A 556 -18.37 -10.30 8.66
N THR A 557 -19.66 -10.46 8.96
CA THR A 557 -20.21 -10.34 10.32
C THR A 557 -20.33 -11.70 11.01
N GLU A 558 -20.37 -12.80 10.25
CA GLU A 558 -20.43 -14.18 10.78
C GLU A 558 -19.17 -14.97 10.40
N PRO A 559 -18.10 -14.89 11.21
CA PRO A 559 -16.79 -15.42 10.83
C PRO A 559 -16.68 -16.95 10.85
N TYR A 560 -17.69 -17.63 11.37
CA TYR A 560 -17.73 -19.09 11.52
C TYR A 560 -18.78 -19.74 10.63
N LYS A 561 -19.39 -18.98 9.71
CA LYS A 561 -20.45 -19.47 8.81
C LYS A 561 -19.95 -20.62 7.93
N ASP A 562 -18.72 -20.54 7.46
CA ASP A 562 -18.10 -21.53 6.57
C ASP A 562 -17.40 -22.68 7.32
N PHE A 563 -17.56 -22.74 8.65
CA PHE A 563 -16.99 -23.84 9.44
C PHE A 563 -17.79 -25.12 9.21
N THR A 564 -17.07 -26.22 9.09
CA THR A 564 -17.67 -27.54 9.03
C THR A 564 -18.39 -27.89 10.34
N THR A 565 -19.42 -28.74 10.23
CA THR A 565 -20.20 -29.23 11.39
C THR A 565 -19.35 -30.06 12.35
N THR A 566 -18.29 -30.70 11.84
CA THR A 566 -17.22 -31.32 12.62
C THR A 566 -15.92 -30.55 12.41
N LEU A 567 -15.21 -30.19 13.48
CA LEU A 567 -13.93 -29.50 13.41
C LEU A 567 -12.78 -30.44 13.75
N ASN A 568 -11.69 -30.32 13.00
CA ASN A 568 -10.42 -30.94 13.34
C ASN A 568 -9.62 -30.00 14.24
N VAL A 569 -9.23 -30.45 15.43
CA VAL A 569 -8.61 -29.60 16.45
C VAL A 569 -7.13 -29.97 16.62
N ASP A 570 -6.24 -29.02 16.36
CA ASP A 570 -4.80 -29.20 16.56
C ASP A 570 -4.42 -29.18 18.05
N CYS A 571 -3.31 -29.86 18.40
CA CYS A 571 -2.81 -29.98 19.77
C CYS A 571 -2.65 -28.64 20.49
N SER A 572 -2.28 -27.60 19.74
CA SER A 572 -2.04 -26.27 20.32
C SER A 572 -3.31 -25.58 20.83
N VAL A 573 -4.49 -26.05 20.42
CA VAL A 573 -5.79 -25.55 20.88
C VAL A 573 -6.18 -26.15 22.22
N PHE A 574 -5.82 -27.41 22.48
CA PHE A 574 -6.09 -28.06 23.77
C PHE A 574 -5.41 -27.34 24.93
N MET A 575 -4.23 -26.78 24.68
CA MET A 575 -3.54 -25.92 25.65
C MET A 575 -4.39 -24.71 26.05
N ALA A 576 -5.12 -24.09 25.11
CA ALA A 576 -6.04 -23.00 25.43
C ALA A 576 -7.30 -23.51 26.13
N LEU A 577 -7.90 -24.61 25.67
CA LEU A 577 -9.12 -25.18 26.26
C LEU A 577 -8.93 -25.74 27.67
N ALA A 578 -7.71 -26.08 28.08
CA ALA A 578 -7.45 -26.63 29.40
C ALA A 578 -6.72 -25.66 30.34
N SER A 579 -6.14 -24.57 29.84
CA SER A 579 -5.29 -23.68 30.65
C SER A 579 -6.07 -22.98 31.75
N ASP A 580 -5.43 -22.81 32.92
CA ASP A 580 -5.98 -21.97 33.99
C ASP A 580 -6.20 -20.51 33.53
N PHE A 581 -5.39 -19.98 32.61
CA PHE A 581 -5.58 -18.62 32.06
C PHE A 581 -6.93 -18.44 31.35
N SER A 582 -7.44 -19.50 30.73
CA SER A 582 -8.71 -19.43 29.98
C SER A 582 -9.93 -19.65 30.87
N HIS A 583 -9.77 -20.24 32.05
CA HIS A 583 -10.86 -20.63 32.95
C HIS A 583 -10.87 -19.88 34.29
N MET A 584 -9.86 -19.05 34.56
CA MET A 584 -9.72 -18.27 35.79
C MET A 584 -9.38 -16.81 35.46
N ALA A 585 -9.80 -15.88 36.32
CA ALA A 585 -9.46 -14.47 36.21
C ALA A 585 -8.03 -14.19 36.74
N ILE A 586 -7.01 -14.53 35.93
CA ILE A 586 -5.60 -14.32 36.27
C ILE A 586 -5.10 -13.03 35.61
N GLY A 587 -4.92 -11.97 36.43
CA GLY A 587 -4.39 -10.68 35.98
C GLY A 587 -2.85 -10.60 35.95
N PRO A 588 -2.27 -9.53 35.36
CA PRO A 588 -0.83 -9.32 35.25
C PRO A 588 -0.10 -9.15 36.60
N ASP A 589 -0.85 -8.83 37.66
CA ASP A 589 -0.31 -8.67 39.02
C ASP A 589 -0.46 -9.94 39.87
N SER A 590 -0.86 -11.07 39.27
CA SER A 590 -1.07 -12.33 40.00
C SER A 590 0.26 -12.97 40.45
N ASP A 591 0.30 -13.41 41.71
CA ASP A 591 1.41 -14.20 42.26
C ASP A 591 1.57 -15.58 41.60
N LEU A 592 0.60 -16.00 40.78
CA LEU A 592 0.65 -17.25 40.04
C LEU A 592 1.57 -17.17 38.80
N LEU A 593 1.95 -15.97 38.36
CA LEU A 593 2.76 -15.77 37.16
C LEU A 593 4.24 -16.12 37.43
N ARG A 594 4.81 -16.96 36.56
CA ARG A 594 6.15 -17.57 36.78
C ARG A 594 7.07 -17.43 35.58
N SER A 595 6.60 -16.83 34.49
CA SER A 595 7.39 -16.64 33.27
C SER A 595 6.95 -15.38 32.53
N ALA A 596 7.83 -14.86 31.66
CA ALA A 596 7.49 -13.75 30.78
C ALA A 596 6.28 -14.08 29.88
N GLN A 597 6.11 -15.34 29.49
CA GLN A 597 4.95 -15.77 28.71
C GLN A 597 3.65 -15.72 29.53
N HIS A 598 3.68 -16.06 30.82
CA HIS A 598 2.51 -15.95 31.70
C HIS A 598 2.05 -14.50 31.83
N LEU A 599 2.99 -13.56 31.93
CA LEU A 599 2.68 -12.13 31.92
C LEU A 599 2.04 -11.67 30.60
N ILE A 600 2.52 -12.19 29.47
CA ILE A 600 1.92 -11.91 28.15
C ILE A 600 0.49 -12.46 28.07
N ASP A 601 0.29 -13.71 28.46
CA ASP A 601 -1.02 -14.37 28.42
C ASP A 601 -2.03 -13.67 29.36
N ALA A 602 -1.62 -13.28 30.57
CA ALA A 602 -2.46 -12.53 31.51
C ALA A 602 -2.82 -11.12 31.01
N ARG A 603 -1.87 -10.39 30.40
CA ARG A 603 -2.15 -9.09 29.79
C ARG A 603 -3.12 -9.21 28.63
N ASP A 604 -3.00 -10.25 27.81
CA ASP A 604 -3.89 -10.49 26.68
C ASP A 604 -5.34 -10.72 27.12
N GLU A 605 -5.59 -11.49 28.19
CA GLU A 605 -6.94 -11.69 28.77
C GLU A 605 -7.53 -10.40 29.34
N VAL A 606 -6.72 -9.52 29.92
CA VAL A 606 -7.18 -8.22 30.45
C VAL A 606 -7.46 -7.22 29.33
N GLU A 607 -6.57 -7.11 28.33
CA GLU A 607 -6.70 -6.14 27.23
C GLU A 607 -7.88 -6.48 26.30
N ASN A 608 -8.15 -7.76 26.09
CA ASN A 608 -9.11 -8.20 25.06
C ASN A 608 -10.31 -8.97 25.61
N GLY A 609 -10.43 -9.03 26.94
CA GLY A 609 -11.42 -9.84 27.63
C GLY A 609 -11.19 -11.35 27.52
N PRO A 610 -12.03 -12.16 28.19
CA PRO A 610 -11.89 -13.61 28.27
C PRO A 610 -11.91 -14.26 26.87
N ARG A 611 -10.76 -14.70 26.37
CA ARG A 611 -10.64 -15.27 25.00
C ARG A 611 -11.47 -16.53 24.79
N LEU A 612 -11.71 -17.24 25.89
CA LEU A 612 -12.58 -18.40 25.90
C LEU A 612 -14.00 -18.04 25.45
N LEU A 613 -14.54 -16.91 25.96
CA LEU A 613 -15.89 -16.44 25.64
C LEU A 613 -15.95 -15.70 24.30
N THR A 614 -14.96 -14.87 24.01
CA THR A 614 -14.99 -13.96 22.84
C THR A 614 -14.55 -14.63 21.54
N THR A 615 -13.80 -15.74 21.62
CA THR A 615 -13.21 -16.36 20.42
C THR A 615 -13.38 -17.88 20.38
N MET A 616 -13.11 -18.60 21.48
CA MET A 616 -13.13 -20.08 21.45
C MET A 616 -14.51 -20.69 21.41
N TYR A 617 -15.37 -20.38 22.38
CA TYR A 617 -16.72 -20.94 22.39
C TYR A 617 -17.51 -20.60 21.12
N PRO A 618 -17.54 -19.35 20.62
CA PRO A 618 -18.22 -19.05 19.36
C PRO A 618 -17.75 -19.90 18.17
N ALA A 619 -16.47 -20.29 18.14
CA ALA A 619 -15.89 -21.08 17.06
C ALA A 619 -16.24 -22.57 17.14
N ILE A 620 -16.32 -23.16 18.34
CA ILE A 620 -16.46 -24.62 18.53
C ILE A 620 -17.85 -25.07 18.97
N THR A 621 -18.65 -24.16 19.51
CA THR A 621 -19.99 -24.46 19.99
C THR A 621 -20.91 -24.92 18.85
N GLY A 622 -21.80 -25.88 19.15
CA GLY A 622 -22.71 -26.49 18.18
C GLY A 622 -22.06 -27.48 17.21
N ARG A 623 -20.74 -27.74 17.33
CA ARG A 623 -19.95 -28.56 16.39
C ARG A 623 -19.31 -29.76 17.08
N ASP A 624 -19.14 -30.85 16.33
CA ASP A 624 -18.40 -32.02 16.82
C ASP A 624 -16.89 -31.77 16.73
N LEU A 625 -16.12 -32.27 17.69
CA LEU A 625 -14.67 -32.06 17.74
C LEU A 625 -13.92 -33.38 17.56
N VAL A 626 -12.97 -33.39 16.63
CA VAL A 626 -12.08 -34.53 16.36
C VAL A 626 -10.62 -34.10 16.37
N CYS A 627 -9.70 -35.02 16.67
CA CYS A 627 -8.27 -34.78 16.53
C CYS A 627 -7.49 -36.08 16.35
N THR A 628 -6.30 -36.01 15.77
CA THR A 628 -5.44 -37.18 15.60
C THR A 628 -4.90 -37.69 16.94
N GLN A 629 -4.74 -39.01 17.08
CA GLN A 629 -4.27 -39.65 18.32
C GLN A 629 -2.95 -39.04 18.83
N ASP A 630 -1.97 -38.81 17.94
CA ASP A 630 -0.69 -38.17 18.31
C ASP A 630 -0.85 -36.79 18.95
N ALA A 631 -1.85 -36.01 18.51
CA ALA A 631 -2.14 -34.68 19.04
C ALA A 631 -2.74 -34.76 20.45
N ALA A 632 -3.64 -35.71 20.68
CA ALA A 632 -4.21 -36.00 21.99
C ALA A 632 -3.13 -36.52 22.96
N ASP A 633 -2.36 -37.53 22.57
CA ASP A 633 -1.33 -38.15 23.40
C ASP A 633 -0.24 -37.14 23.79
N THR A 634 0.18 -36.30 22.85
CA THR A 634 1.16 -35.23 23.11
C THR A 634 0.64 -34.24 24.14
N PHE A 635 -0.62 -33.80 24.00
CA PHE A 635 -1.23 -32.88 24.95
C PHE A 635 -1.43 -33.51 26.32
N LEU A 636 -1.99 -34.72 26.39
CA LEU A 636 -2.25 -35.42 27.65
C LEU A 636 -0.94 -35.65 28.40
N LYS A 637 0.13 -36.06 27.73
CA LYS A 637 1.45 -36.18 28.34
C LYS A 637 1.91 -34.86 28.96
N ILE A 638 1.80 -33.74 28.23
CA ILE A 638 2.15 -32.42 28.76
C ILE A 638 1.27 -32.08 29.98
N ALA A 639 -0.04 -32.26 29.89
CA ALA A 639 -0.97 -31.94 30.97
C ALA A 639 -0.67 -32.75 32.24
N TYR A 640 -0.47 -34.07 32.14
CA TYR A 640 -0.19 -34.91 33.31
C TYR A 640 1.21 -34.69 33.90
N ASP A 641 2.22 -34.41 33.07
CA ASP A 641 3.59 -34.22 33.53
C ASP A 641 3.76 -32.88 34.26
N ILE A 642 3.17 -31.81 33.73
CA ILE A 642 3.45 -30.44 34.21
C ILE A 642 2.21 -29.63 34.59
N GLY A 643 0.99 -30.00 34.22
CA GLY A 643 -0.22 -29.21 34.47
C GLY A 643 -0.62 -29.13 35.94
N THR A 644 -1.36 -28.09 36.32
CA THR A 644 -2.01 -27.97 37.64
C THR A 644 -3.11 -29.02 37.81
N GLU A 645 -3.63 -29.20 39.04
CA GLU A 645 -4.72 -30.16 39.28
C GLU A 645 -5.99 -29.82 38.47
N SER A 646 -6.31 -28.53 38.36
CA SER A 646 -7.42 -28.03 37.53
C SER A 646 -7.18 -28.22 36.03
N GLU A 647 -5.96 -27.99 35.54
CA GLU A 647 -5.59 -28.22 34.14
C GLU A 647 -5.66 -29.71 33.77
N VAL A 648 -5.19 -30.59 34.65
CA VAL A 648 -5.30 -32.05 34.47
C VAL A 648 -6.77 -32.49 34.51
N ALA A 649 -7.57 -31.95 35.42
CA ALA A 649 -9.00 -32.27 35.49
C ALA A 649 -9.73 -31.84 34.21
N ARG A 650 -9.43 -30.65 33.66
CA ARG A 650 -9.99 -30.23 32.36
C ARG A 650 -9.50 -31.09 31.21
N ALA A 651 -8.22 -31.48 31.17
CA ALA A 651 -7.71 -32.41 30.16
C ALA A 651 -8.45 -33.75 30.15
N ARG A 652 -8.81 -34.29 31.33
CA ARG A 652 -9.65 -35.49 31.47
C ARG A 652 -11.05 -35.28 30.90
N ILE A 653 -11.70 -34.16 31.22
CA ILE A 653 -13.02 -33.82 30.68
C ILE A 653 -12.99 -33.77 29.14
N LEU A 654 -11.92 -33.24 28.55
CA LEU A 654 -11.76 -33.12 27.10
C LEU A 654 -11.57 -34.47 26.39
N PHE A 655 -10.84 -35.43 26.98
CA PHE A 655 -10.39 -36.64 26.26
C PHE A 655 -10.74 -37.99 26.90
N GLU A 656 -10.82 -38.07 28.23
CA GLU A 656 -10.86 -39.36 28.93
C GLU A 656 -12.17 -40.07 28.61
N ALA A 657 -12.09 -41.28 28.04
CA ALA A 657 -13.26 -42.10 27.73
C ALA A 657 -13.96 -42.53 29.03
N SER A 658 -15.30 -42.51 29.06
CA SER A 658 -16.05 -43.18 30.12
C SER A 658 -15.70 -44.68 30.11
N GLN A 659 -15.55 -45.30 31.28
CA GLN A 659 -15.23 -46.74 31.40
C GLN A 659 -16.25 -47.62 30.68
N ASP A 660 -17.47 -47.12 30.50
CA ASP A 660 -18.48 -47.62 29.57
C ASP A 660 -18.58 -46.66 28.37
N ALA A 661 -18.00 -47.04 27.23
CA ALA A 661 -18.16 -46.25 26.00
C ALA A 661 -19.66 -46.20 25.64
N PRO A 662 -20.29 -45.01 25.61
CA PRO A 662 -21.73 -44.91 25.42
C PRO A 662 -22.14 -45.49 24.06
N VAL A 663 -22.93 -46.57 24.08
CA VAL A 663 -23.24 -47.41 22.92
C VAL A 663 -24.28 -46.76 21.99
N ASP A 664 -25.16 -45.91 22.53
CA ASP A 664 -26.21 -45.21 21.80
C ASP A 664 -26.10 -43.67 21.91
N ALA A 665 -26.99 -42.95 21.24
CA ALA A 665 -26.99 -41.49 21.18
C ALA A 665 -27.39 -40.84 22.51
N ASP A 666 -28.28 -41.47 23.28
CA ASP A 666 -28.78 -40.96 24.55
C ASP A 666 -27.70 -41.04 25.64
N ALA A 667 -26.95 -42.14 25.66
CA ALA A 667 -25.80 -42.31 26.54
C ALA A 667 -24.68 -41.31 26.21
N ARG A 668 -24.48 -40.98 24.92
CA ARG A 668 -23.53 -39.93 24.49
C ARG A 668 -23.97 -38.54 24.95
N ALA A 669 -25.26 -38.23 24.84
CA ALA A 669 -25.81 -36.96 25.32
C ALA A 669 -25.71 -36.83 26.85
N ALA A 670 -25.94 -37.93 27.58
CA ALA A 670 -25.78 -37.97 29.03
C ALA A 670 -24.32 -37.78 29.48
N ASP A 671 -23.36 -38.44 28.82
CA ASP A 671 -21.92 -38.25 29.10
C ASP A 671 -21.48 -36.82 28.78
N CYS A 672 -21.91 -36.27 27.64
CA CYS A 672 -21.64 -34.87 27.28
C CYS A 672 -22.17 -33.91 28.35
N LYS A 673 -23.41 -34.08 28.79
CA LYS A 673 -24.00 -33.25 29.86
C LYS A 673 -23.21 -33.34 31.16
N ARG A 674 -22.84 -34.56 31.59
CA ARG A 674 -22.00 -34.78 32.78
C ARG A 674 -20.67 -34.02 32.69
N ARG A 675 -20.00 -34.09 31.53
CA ARG A 675 -18.73 -33.38 31.28
C ARG A 675 -18.89 -31.86 31.34
N LEU A 676 -19.96 -31.32 30.76
CA LEU A 676 -20.24 -29.88 30.82
C LEU A 676 -20.48 -29.44 32.27
N ASP A 677 -21.21 -30.23 33.06
CA ASP A 677 -21.44 -29.95 34.48
C ASP A 677 -20.15 -30.01 35.32
N GLU A 678 -19.22 -30.91 34.98
CA GLU A 678 -17.88 -30.93 35.58
C GLU A 678 -17.03 -29.72 35.14
N LEU A 679 -17.07 -29.35 33.87
CA LEU A 679 -16.32 -28.20 33.34
C LEU A 679 -16.79 -26.88 33.97
N ARG A 680 -18.10 -26.73 34.22
CA ARG A 680 -18.69 -25.58 34.92
C ARG A 680 -18.13 -25.40 36.33
N LYS A 681 -17.81 -26.48 37.02
CA LYS A 681 -17.20 -26.42 38.36
C LYS A 681 -15.75 -25.95 38.32
N LEU A 682 -15.09 -26.05 37.16
CA LEU A 682 -13.67 -25.75 36.95
C LEU A 682 -13.42 -24.46 36.15
N SER A 683 -14.47 -23.67 35.89
CA SER A 683 -14.44 -22.45 35.08
C SER A 683 -15.18 -21.32 35.80
N CYS A 684 -14.56 -20.14 35.90
CA CYS A 684 -15.26 -18.93 36.37
C CYS A 684 -16.17 -18.29 35.30
N TYR A 685 -16.09 -18.79 34.05
CA TYR A 685 -16.86 -18.31 32.91
C TYR A 685 -17.98 -19.30 32.55
N PRO A 686 -19.13 -18.80 32.03
CA PRO A 686 -20.24 -19.65 31.62
C PRO A 686 -19.81 -20.62 30.51
N VAL A 687 -20.18 -21.89 30.66
CA VAL A 687 -19.92 -22.96 29.69
C VAL A 687 -21.17 -23.17 28.84
N PRO A 688 -21.09 -23.04 27.49
CA PRO A 688 -22.22 -23.24 26.58
C PRO A 688 -22.85 -24.63 26.72
N ASP A 689 -24.18 -24.71 26.64
CA ASP A 689 -24.94 -25.96 26.74
C ASP A 689 -24.76 -26.88 25.51
N ASP A 690 -24.45 -26.31 24.37
CA ASP A 690 -24.31 -26.96 23.07
C ASP A 690 -22.84 -27.22 22.67
N LEU A 691 -21.92 -27.11 23.63
CA LEU A 691 -20.54 -27.57 23.48
C LEU A 691 -20.49 -29.11 23.49
N ARG A 692 -19.94 -29.73 22.44
CA ARG A 692 -19.94 -31.18 22.28
C ARG A 692 -18.62 -31.81 22.76
N LEU A 693 -18.68 -32.61 23.83
CA LEU A 693 -17.54 -33.31 24.43
C LEU A 693 -17.89 -34.80 24.65
N PRO A 694 -16.88 -35.71 24.67
CA PRO A 694 -15.44 -35.48 24.57
C PRO A 694 -14.96 -35.19 23.13
N ILE A 695 -13.74 -34.67 23.01
CA ILE A 695 -13.03 -34.57 21.72
C ILE A 695 -12.66 -35.99 21.29
N ARG A 696 -13.14 -36.41 20.12
CA ARG A 696 -12.91 -37.77 19.62
C ARG A 696 -11.52 -37.89 19.00
N THR A 697 -10.81 -38.96 19.29
CA THR A 697 -9.54 -39.26 18.63
C THR A 697 -9.76 -40.05 17.35
N VAL A 698 -8.90 -39.80 16.36
CA VAL A 698 -8.85 -40.51 15.08
C VAL A 698 -7.42 -40.97 14.79
N ASP A 699 -7.26 -41.90 13.87
CA ASP A 699 -5.95 -42.46 13.54
C ASP A 699 -4.94 -41.39 13.09
N THR A 700 -3.70 -41.55 13.52
CA THR A 700 -2.57 -40.74 13.07
C THR A 700 -2.24 -41.06 11.60
N ILE A 701 -2.03 -40.02 10.79
CA ILE A 701 -1.55 -40.19 9.42
C ILE A 701 -0.03 -40.33 9.43
N THR A 702 0.44 -41.56 9.21
CA THR A 702 1.86 -41.88 8.96
C THR A 702 2.26 -41.56 7.52
N TRP A 703 3.55 -41.59 7.20
CA TRP A 703 4.02 -41.40 5.82
C TRP A 703 3.44 -42.43 4.86
N ASP A 704 3.52 -43.72 5.20
CA ASP A 704 2.95 -44.80 4.39
C ASP A 704 1.45 -44.60 4.17
N LYS A 705 0.74 -44.12 5.20
CA LYS A 705 -0.69 -43.83 5.08
C LYS A 705 -0.94 -42.61 4.19
N ALA A 706 -0.11 -41.57 4.27
CA ALA A 706 -0.20 -40.41 3.39
C ALA A 706 0.04 -40.80 1.93
N GLN A 707 1.01 -41.68 1.65
CA GLN A 707 1.27 -42.22 0.31
C GLN A 707 0.05 -42.98 -0.22
N GLN A 708 -0.52 -43.89 0.58
CA GLN A 708 -1.75 -44.62 0.22
C GLN A 708 -2.93 -43.67 -0.04
N LEU A 709 -3.07 -42.59 0.73
CA LEU A 709 -4.14 -41.61 0.54
C LEU A 709 -3.95 -40.80 -0.75
N VAL A 710 -2.71 -40.54 -1.16
CA VAL A 710 -2.41 -39.92 -2.46
C VAL A 710 -2.68 -40.87 -3.61
N GLU A 711 -2.26 -42.14 -3.49
CA GLU A 711 -2.57 -43.19 -4.47
C GLU A 711 -4.09 -43.41 -4.61
N ALA A 712 -4.85 -43.25 -3.53
CA ALA A 712 -6.31 -43.33 -3.52
C ALA A 712 -7.01 -42.03 -3.97
N HIS A 713 -6.28 -40.99 -4.34
CA HIS A 713 -6.80 -39.65 -4.69
C HIS A 713 -7.62 -38.96 -3.58
N GLU A 714 -7.48 -39.39 -2.32
CA GLU A 714 -8.06 -38.71 -1.16
C GLU A 714 -7.22 -37.51 -0.70
N LEU A 715 -5.94 -37.47 -1.08
CA LEU A 715 -5.04 -36.34 -0.92
C LEU A 715 -4.32 -36.05 -2.25
N PRO A 716 -3.97 -34.79 -2.54
CA PRO A 716 -3.17 -34.46 -3.73
C PRO A 716 -1.69 -34.79 -3.52
N GLU A 717 -0.92 -34.98 -4.60
CA GLU A 717 0.51 -35.31 -4.52
C GLU A 717 1.33 -34.29 -3.70
N VAL A 718 0.97 -33.01 -3.81
CA VAL A 718 1.61 -31.93 -3.04
C VAL A 718 1.48 -32.11 -1.52
N ALA A 719 0.52 -32.91 -1.05
CA ALA A 719 0.37 -33.26 0.36
C ALA A 719 1.56 -34.06 0.91
N LEU A 720 2.25 -34.85 0.08
CA LEU A 720 3.45 -35.59 0.52
C LEU A 720 4.61 -34.63 0.79
N VAL A 721 4.72 -33.54 0.03
CA VAL A 721 5.79 -32.54 0.20
C VAL A 721 5.73 -31.87 1.58
N VAL A 722 4.53 -31.74 2.15
CA VAL A 722 4.31 -31.22 3.52
C VAL A 722 5.07 -32.04 4.57
N GLY A 723 5.14 -33.35 4.36
CA GLY A 723 5.78 -34.31 5.26
C GLY A 723 7.29 -34.48 5.06
N GLN A 724 7.86 -33.92 3.99
CA GLN A 724 9.28 -34.10 3.64
C GLN A 724 10.23 -33.23 4.47
N LYS A 725 11.51 -33.64 4.50
CA LYS A 725 12.59 -32.92 5.18
C LYS A 725 12.77 -31.53 4.55
N GLY A 726 12.63 -30.49 5.36
CA GLY A 726 12.74 -29.10 4.92
C GLY A 726 11.44 -28.31 4.99
N SER A 727 10.29 -28.96 5.17
CA SER A 727 8.99 -28.28 5.34
C SER A 727 8.92 -27.40 6.60
N GLY A 728 9.74 -27.71 7.61
CA GLY A 728 9.79 -26.99 8.88
C GLY A 728 8.61 -27.28 9.82
N LEU A 729 7.78 -28.27 9.49
CA LEU A 729 6.72 -28.78 10.35
C LEU A 729 7.28 -29.87 11.30
N ASN A 730 6.44 -30.44 12.16
CA ASN A 730 6.77 -31.66 12.91
C ASN A 730 5.74 -32.75 12.55
N ALA A 731 6.02 -34.01 12.88
CA ALA A 731 5.16 -35.14 12.51
C ALA A 731 3.70 -34.98 12.97
N MET A 732 3.50 -34.51 14.21
CA MET A 732 2.18 -34.28 14.79
C MET A 732 1.38 -33.22 14.00
N ASN A 733 2.00 -32.08 13.67
CA ASN A 733 1.37 -31.03 12.88
C ASN A 733 1.03 -31.52 11.48
N VAL A 734 1.92 -32.28 10.84
CA VAL A 734 1.66 -32.88 9.52
C VAL A 734 0.44 -33.80 9.60
N SER A 735 0.41 -34.74 10.55
CA SER A 735 -0.72 -35.66 10.73
C SER A 735 -2.05 -34.90 10.92
N SER A 736 -2.08 -33.91 11.82
CA SER A 736 -3.30 -33.14 12.08
C SER A 736 -3.78 -32.38 10.84
N PHE A 737 -2.90 -31.68 10.13
CA PHE A 737 -3.30 -30.92 8.93
C PHE A 737 -3.70 -31.82 7.76
N LEU A 738 -2.99 -32.94 7.53
CA LEU A 738 -3.35 -33.89 6.50
C LEU A 738 -4.70 -34.56 6.78
N TYR A 739 -5.01 -34.84 8.04
CA TYR A 739 -6.31 -35.41 8.41
C TYR A 739 -7.44 -34.44 8.10
N GLY A 740 -7.29 -33.17 8.51
CA GLY A 740 -8.25 -32.12 8.17
C GLY A 740 -8.44 -31.94 6.67
N TRP A 741 -7.34 -32.00 5.91
CA TRP A 741 -7.38 -31.92 4.45
C TRP A 741 -8.17 -33.07 3.83
N LYS A 742 -7.79 -34.31 4.19
CA LYS A 742 -8.38 -35.56 3.71
C LYS A 742 -9.87 -35.68 4.03
N ALA A 743 -10.27 -35.24 5.22
CA ALA A 743 -11.65 -35.31 5.68
C ALA A 743 -12.49 -34.07 5.28
N HIS A 744 -11.90 -33.10 4.56
CA HIS A 744 -12.52 -31.82 4.20
C HIS A 744 -13.08 -31.07 5.42
N LEU A 745 -12.38 -31.13 6.55
CA LEU A 745 -12.79 -30.47 7.81
C LEU A 745 -12.04 -29.17 8.00
N THR A 746 -12.73 -28.15 8.52
CA THR A 746 -12.08 -26.95 9.03
C THR A 746 -11.14 -27.36 10.18
N THR A 747 -9.85 -27.10 10.00
CA THR A 747 -8.84 -27.36 11.03
C THR A 747 -8.57 -26.11 11.84
N ILE A 748 -8.73 -26.18 13.16
CA ILE A 748 -8.45 -25.07 14.07
C ILE A 748 -7.09 -25.24 14.73
N THR A 749 -6.24 -24.21 14.68
CA THR A 749 -4.90 -24.23 15.31
C THR A 749 -4.50 -22.84 15.83
N SER A 750 -3.77 -22.79 16.93
CA SER A 750 -3.10 -21.58 17.44
C SER A 750 -1.63 -21.48 16.97
N ASN A 751 -1.12 -22.48 16.23
CA ASN A 751 0.25 -22.50 15.74
C ASN A 751 0.37 -21.78 14.37
N TRP A 752 0.45 -20.45 14.43
CA TRP A 752 0.56 -19.58 13.25
C TRP A 752 1.75 -19.91 12.35
N GLU A 753 2.89 -20.28 12.94
CA GLU A 753 4.10 -20.61 12.19
C GLU A 753 3.89 -21.89 11.37
N ALA A 754 3.24 -22.91 11.94
CA ALA A 754 2.97 -24.16 11.26
C ALA A 754 1.94 -23.98 10.12
N ALA A 755 0.83 -23.28 10.37
CA ALA A 755 -0.16 -22.99 9.33
C ALA A 755 0.43 -22.17 8.17
N LYS A 756 1.26 -21.15 8.48
CA LYS A 756 1.94 -20.36 7.44
C LYS A 756 2.93 -21.20 6.64
N ARG A 757 3.73 -22.05 7.31
CA ARG A 757 4.69 -22.95 6.63
C ARG A 757 4.00 -23.95 5.73
N LEU A 758 2.91 -24.55 6.20
CA LEU A 758 2.08 -25.44 5.38
C LEU A 758 1.65 -24.75 4.09
N LYS A 759 1.08 -23.54 4.21
CA LYS A 759 0.66 -22.74 3.05
C LYS A 759 1.81 -22.48 2.09
N THR A 760 2.95 -21.99 2.59
CA THR A 760 4.13 -21.73 1.77
C THR A 760 4.68 -22.99 1.08
N VAL A 761 4.71 -24.13 1.77
CA VAL A 761 5.22 -25.39 1.20
C VAL A 761 4.30 -25.88 0.09
N ILE A 762 2.98 -25.81 0.28
CA ILE A 762 2.00 -26.19 -0.74
C ILE A 762 2.16 -25.26 -1.95
N GLU A 763 2.11 -23.94 -1.75
CA GLU A 763 2.20 -22.96 -2.85
C GLU A 763 3.52 -23.07 -3.63
N ALA A 764 4.65 -23.30 -2.96
CA ALA A 764 5.97 -23.39 -3.60
C ALA A 764 6.22 -24.69 -4.38
N ASN A 765 5.39 -25.72 -4.21
CA ASN A 765 5.54 -27.01 -4.89
C ASN A 765 4.29 -27.39 -5.69
N ARG A 766 3.45 -26.41 -6.05
CA ARG A 766 2.38 -26.61 -7.03
C ARG A 766 2.94 -26.81 -8.42
N VAL A 767 2.32 -27.72 -9.15
CA VAL A 767 2.53 -27.88 -10.59
C VAL A 767 1.59 -26.89 -11.31
N ALA A 768 2.07 -26.29 -12.40
CA ALA A 768 1.25 -25.40 -13.24
C ALA A 768 0.05 -26.18 -13.81
N GLY A 769 -1.15 -25.58 -13.77
CA GLY A 769 -2.40 -26.22 -14.16
C GLY A 769 -3.12 -27.06 -13.09
N ASP A 770 -2.59 -27.16 -11.87
CA ASP A 770 -3.20 -27.96 -10.80
C ASP A 770 -4.15 -27.13 -9.90
N ASP A 771 -5.45 -27.44 -9.97
CA ASP A 771 -6.56 -26.78 -9.26
C ASP A 771 -6.74 -27.26 -7.81
N VAL A 772 -5.69 -27.85 -7.23
CA VAL A 772 -5.71 -28.35 -5.86
C VAL A 772 -6.24 -27.30 -4.90
N VAL A 773 -7.23 -27.64 -4.10
CA VAL A 773 -7.70 -26.80 -2.99
C VAL A 773 -6.94 -27.24 -1.75
N GLY A 774 -6.22 -26.31 -1.13
CA GLY A 774 -5.49 -26.60 0.12
C GLY A 774 -6.42 -26.80 1.32
N PRO A 775 -5.88 -27.21 2.46
CA PRO A 775 -6.68 -27.48 3.65
C PRO A 775 -7.30 -26.19 4.21
N GLN A 776 -8.58 -26.26 4.57
CA GLN A 776 -9.27 -25.17 5.25
C GLN A 776 -8.76 -25.06 6.69
N ILE A 777 -8.00 -24.00 6.99
CA ILE A 777 -7.38 -23.80 8.29
C ILE A 777 -7.82 -22.48 8.88
N TRP A 778 -8.50 -22.54 10.02
CA TRP A 778 -8.76 -21.37 10.83
C TRP A 778 -7.68 -21.21 11.90
N ARG A 779 -7.06 -20.03 11.90
CA ARG A 779 -6.01 -19.68 12.85
C ARG A 779 -6.62 -18.97 14.03
N ILE A 780 -6.54 -19.60 15.19
CA ILE A 780 -6.86 -18.99 16.47
C ILE A 780 -5.87 -17.86 16.69
N PRO A 781 -6.34 -16.66 17.03
CA PRO A 781 -5.51 -15.48 16.94
C PRO A 781 -4.70 -15.24 18.22
N PHE A 782 -4.79 -16.15 19.18
CA PHE A 782 -3.99 -16.19 20.39
C PHE A 782 -3.46 -17.61 20.60
N ALA A 783 -2.40 -17.73 21.40
CA ALA A 783 -1.92 -19.00 21.91
C ALA A 783 -1.88 -18.93 23.43
N ARG A 784 -2.01 -20.07 24.10
CA ARG A 784 -1.94 -20.18 25.56
C ARG A 784 -0.92 -21.21 25.99
N LYS A 785 -0.26 -20.94 27.11
CA LYS A 785 0.46 -21.95 27.88
C LYS A 785 -0.40 -22.43 29.04
N LEU A 786 -0.07 -23.63 29.52
CA LEU A 786 -0.52 -24.07 30.83
C LEU A 786 0.24 -23.25 31.89
N LEU A 787 -0.45 -22.90 32.97
CA LEU A 787 0.15 -22.29 34.16
C LEU A 787 1.18 -23.23 34.79
N ALA A 788 0.93 -24.54 34.71
CA ALA A 788 1.79 -25.63 35.16
C ALA A 788 2.10 -25.60 36.68
N LYS A 789 2.60 -26.72 37.23
CA LYS A 789 3.09 -26.80 38.62
C LYS A 789 4.42 -26.04 38.78
N PRO A 790 4.73 -25.50 39.98
CA PRO A 790 6.02 -24.89 40.24
C PRO A 790 7.14 -25.89 39.96
N LYS A 791 8.21 -25.47 39.28
CA LYS A 791 9.36 -26.35 39.04
C LYS A 791 9.96 -26.76 40.38
N SER A 792 9.93 -28.05 40.70
CA SER A 792 10.82 -28.61 41.72
C SER A 792 12.28 -28.42 41.25
N SER A 793 13.15 -28.03 42.17
CA SER A 793 14.58 -27.83 41.92
C SER A 793 15.22 -29.12 41.37
N GLY A 794 15.35 -29.23 40.04
CA GLY A 794 15.94 -30.41 39.41
C GLY A 794 15.64 -30.63 37.91
N LEU A 795 14.73 -29.86 37.30
CA LEU A 795 14.42 -30.02 35.86
C LEU A 795 15.53 -29.44 34.95
N PRO A 796 15.87 -30.13 33.84
CA PRO A 796 16.93 -29.71 32.94
C PRO A 796 16.64 -28.32 32.30
N PRO A 797 17.70 -27.61 31.86
CA PRO A 797 17.58 -26.27 31.32
C PRO A 797 16.63 -26.21 30.11
N LEU A 798 16.01 -25.04 29.89
CA LEU A 798 15.14 -24.79 28.75
C LEU A 798 15.90 -25.07 27.43
N LYS A 799 15.39 -26.00 26.62
CA LYS A 799 15.95 -26.34 25.30
C LYS A 799 16.17 -25.08 24.47
N THR A 800 17.38 -24.93 23.92
CA THR A 800 17.72 -23.78 23.09
C THR A 800 16.93 -23.79 21.78
N ARG A 801 16.87 -22.65 21.09
CA ARG A 801 16.23 -22.56 19.75
C ARG A 801 16.85 -23.54 18.75
N LYS A 802 18.15 -23.84 18.88
CA LYS A 802 18.86 -24.84 18.06
C LYS A 802 18.39 -26.26 18.37
N ASP A 803 18.22 -26.60 19.64
CA ASP A 803 17.75 -27.92 20.07
C ASP A 803 16.32 -28.19 19.58
N ARG A 804 15.43 -27.21 19.71
CA ARG A 804 14.04 -27.31 19.20
C ARG A 804 14.00 -27.49 17.68
N LYS A 805 14.89 -26.82 16.94
CA LYS A 805 14.99 -26.98 15.48
C LYS A 805 15.46 -28.40 15.12
N ARG A 806 16.44 -28.93 15.86
CA ARG A 806 16.95 -30.30 15.67
C ARG A 806 15.88 -31.35 15.95
N GLU A 807 15.09 -31.18 17.01
CA GLU A 807 13.98 -32.09 17.35
C GLU A 807 12.87 -32.11 16.30
N LYS A 808 12.47 -30.94 15.76
CA LYS A 808 11.50 -30.87 14.66
C LYS A 808 11.97 -31.67 13.44
N VAL A 809 13.23 -31.49 13.05
CA VAL A 809 13.83 -32.22 11.91
C VAL A 809 13.90 -33.72 12.20
N THR A 810 14.32 -34.11 13.40
CA THR A 810 14.44 -35.53 13.78
C THR A 810 13.07 -36.21 13.82
N SER A 811 12.04 -35.52 14.32
CA SER A 811 10.66 -36.03 14.34
C SER A 811 10.12 -36.26 12.93
N LEU A 812 10.33 -35.33 12.00
CA LEU A 812 9.96 -35.51 10.59
C LEU A 812 10.74 -36.65 9.92
N GLN A 813 12.05 -36.77 10.20
CA GLN A 813 12.87 -37.86 9.66
C GLN A 813 12.35 -39.23 10.11
N ARG A 814 11.92 -39.37 11.37
CA ARG A 814 11.29 -40.61 11.84
C ARG A 814 9.94 -40.87 11.19
N TRP A 815 9.20 -39.82 10.87
CA TRP A 815 7.90 -39.93 10.25
C TRP A 815 8.00 -40.34 8.78
N ALA A 816 8.99 -39.84 8.02
CA ALA A 816 9.18 -40.11 6.58
C ALA A 816 9.96 -41.39 6.24
N GLY A 817 10.64 -42.04 7.21
CA GLY A 817 11.47 -43.23 6.97
C GLY A 817 12.79 -42.95 6.21
N GLU A 818 13.61 -44.00 6.00
CA GLU A 818 14.90 -43.88 5.25
C GLU A 818 14.69 -43.66 3.74
N ASP A 819 13.57 -44.13 3.18
CA ASP A 819 13.25 -44.11 1.74
C ASP A 819 12.66 -42.77 1.22
N GLY A 820 12.26 -41.84 2.11
CA GLY A 820 11.73 -40.52 1.73
C GLY A 820 12.80 -39.50 1.31
N GLN A 821 14.04 -39.93 1.03
CA GLN A 821 15.17 -39.07 0.69
C GLN A 821 15.28 -38.83 -0.83
N THR A 822 14.40 -38.02 -1.40
CA THR A 822 14.69 -37.38 -2.68
C THR A 822 15.37 -36.03 -2.42
N GLU A 823 16.71 -36.00 -2.54
CA GLU A 823 17.44 -34.74 -2.67
C GLU A 823 16.97 -34.03 -3.95
N LYS A 824 16.44 -32.81 -3.81
CA LYS A 824 16.26 -31.91 -4.96
C LYS A 824 17.61 -31.73 -5.64
N ALA A 825 17.75 -32.24 -6.86
CA ALA A 825 18.82 -31.89 -7.77
C ALA A 825 18.90 -30.37 -7.86
N THR A 826 20.07 -29.83 -7.55
CA THR A 826 20.40 -28.43 -7.77
C THR A 826 20.41 -28.20 -9.29
N PRO A 827 19.82 -27.11 -9.82
CA PRO A 827 20.00 -26.81 -11.23
C PRO A 827 21.47 -26.42 -11.42
N GLU A 828 22.21 -27.25 -12.16
CA GLU A 828 23.52 -26.89 -12.66
C GLU A 828 23.37 -25.65 -13.55
N THR A 829 23.93 -24.53 -13.09
CA THR A 829 24.28 -23.40 -13.94
C THR A 829 25.40 -23.84 -14.87
N GLY A 830 25.05 -24.45 -16.00
CA GLY A 830 25.95 -24.72 -17.10
C GLY A 830 26.33 -23.43 -17.79
N ALA A 831 27.50 -22.90 -17.46
CA ALA A 831 28.24 -22.00 -18.34
C ALA A 831 28.96 -22.87 -19.38
N SER A 832 28.45 -22.85 -20.61
CA SER A 832 29.22 -23.03 -21.86
C SER A 832 28.41 -22.47 -23.03
#